data_AF-A0A7V4LF18-F1
#
_entry.id   AF-A0A7V4LF18-F1
#
_cell.length_a   1.000
_cell.length_b   1.000
_cell.length_c   1.000
_cell.angle_alpha   90.00
_cell.angle_beta   90.00
_cell.angle_gamma   90.00
#
_symmetry.space_group_name_H-M   'P 1'
#
loop_
_entity.id
_entity.type
_entity.pdbx_description
1 polymer ?
#
loop_
_entity_poly.entity_id
_entity_poly.type
_entity_poly.pdbx_seq_one_letter_code
_entity_poly.pdbx_strand_id
1 'polypeptide(L)'
;MRTIIEPFRIWTVRPIRPTSYEERLAALEAGHYNLLRIPARDVVVDLITDSGTGAMSSQQWAAMMTADEAYAGSESLFRLEDAARALFGYRHVIPTYQGRAAKRLLCGALVQQGCTVPANTHLDTTRSAVRAAGGDPVELPVLEAGRNDSFHPFKGNIDLDRLRPLIEKLGAKSIPVVFLAVSSPAGGGQPVSLENIKAVRDLTARHGIRLFLDCAYFAENAYFIHRREDRWRGRPLEDIAREMFRLADGVMLSARKDGIVNTGGLLAFNDQDLAVKLRRSLLRGEGLATHGGLAARDLEGMAIGLQEALDTNHLAHRLETIEHLARSLAREGVPVTQPPGGHAVQVDARAFLPHLEPEDLPAQALACALYLVAGIRVAELGTLRLGGRTDARGQPIPVPHDLVRYSFPRRTYTRSHVDYVIEATLEIFANRHRVAGLEILDEGDRRHLTASLRPRGGKLLRDDHPRELPPELRTLGPCSHPLIEKRRSTRAFADLHVSDAVLDRLLQSFRWAPSCANRQPWRLIVTRRSAERAALDATLMEGNEWARAAPILVAVLMNQELAATVHGINYAPFDCGLATENLLLAAVAEGLVGHPMAGFDEPAARQALGVPDPWRVVALVALGFPGDPAQLDAATRAKDERPRQRHPIAHTVCFDRWTDPEPAPKA
;
A
#
# COMPACT_ATOMS: atom_id res chain seq x y z
N MET A 1 8.59 18.78 3.68
CA MET A 1 7.36 18.10 4.18
C MET A 1 7.61 16.60 4.20
N ARG A 2 7.06 15.84 5.16
CA ARG A 2 7.27 14.38 5.26
C ARG A 2 6.34 13.55 4.36
N THR A 3 5.17 14.07 4.05
CA THR A 3 4.17 13.39 3.21
C THR A 3 4.48 13.64 1.73
N ILE A 4 4.57 12.55 0.94
CA ILE A 4 4.61 12.62 -0.52
C ILE A 4 3.16 12.51 -1.02
N ILE A 5 2.72 13.51 -1.78
CA ILE A 5 1.38 13.57 -2.36
C ILE A 5 1.41 13.15 -3.84
N GLU A 6 0.25 12.88 -4.43
CA GLU A 6 0.08 12.71 -5.86
C GLU A 6 0.60 13.96 -6.60
N PRO A 7 1.60 13.84 -7.50
CA PRO A 7 2.12 14.96 -8.28
C PRO A 7 1.24 15.26 -9.51
N PHE A 8 -0.05 14.96 -9.40
CA PHE A 8 -1.06 15.14 -10.43
C PHE A 8 -2.40 15.42 -9.77
N ARG A 9 -3.31 16.02 -10.52
CA ARG A 9 -4.71 16.21 -10.11
C ARG A 9 -5.58 15.23 -10.89
N ILE A 10 -6.65 14.75 -10.25
CA ILE A 10 -7.61 13.86 -10.88
C ILE A 10 -8.40 14.65 -11.93
N TRP A 11 -8.32 14.22 -13.19
CA TRP A 11 -9.03 14.83 -14.31
C TRP A 11 -10.40 14.21 -14.53
N THR A 12 -10.47 12.88 -14.55
CA THR A 12 -11.68 12.08 -14.71
C THR A 12 -11.66 10.95 -13.69
N VAL A 13 -12.84 10.58 -13.18
CA VAL A 13 -13.01 9.46 -12.24
C VAL A 13 -13.78 8.32 -12.87
N ARG A 14 -13.47 7.09 -12.44
CA ARG A 14 -14.33 5.92 -12.66
C ARG A 14 -15.00 5.57 -11.32
N PRO A 15 -16.34 5.48 -11.26
CA PRO A 15 -17.02 5.08 -10.02
C PRO A 15 -16.58 3.69 -9.55
N ILE A 16 -16.36 3.56 -8.24
CA ILE A 16 -16.19 2.27 -7.55
C ILE A 16 -17.52 1.96 -6.87
N ARG A 17 -18.09 0.79 -7.12
CA ARG A 17 -19.30 0.32 -6.44
C ARG A 17 -18.89 -0.34 -5.12
N PRO A 18 -19.35 0.15 -3.96
CA PRO A 18 -19.26 -0.61 -2.72
C PRO A 18 -20.09 -1.89 -2.84
N THR A 19 -19.52 -3.03 -2.43
CA THR A 19 -20.20 -4.32 -2.39
C THR A 19 -20.38 -4.79 -0.96
N SER A 20 -21.49 -5.44 -0.62
CA SER A 20 -21.69 -6.04 0.71
C SER A 20 -20.91 -7.35 0.84
N TYR A 21 -20.76 -7.85 2.07
CA TYR A 21 -20.18 -9.16 2.32
C TYR A 21 -20.91 -10.27 1.56
N GLU A 22 -22.25 -10.25 1.57
CA GLU A 22 -23.11 -11.25 0.91
C GLU A 22 -22.95 -11.21 -0.62
N GLU A 23 -22.88 -10.01 -1.21
CA GLU A 23 -22.63 -9.86 -2.65
C GLU A 23 -21.27 -10.45 -3.05
N ARG A 24 -20.25 -10.22 -2.22
CA ARG A 24 -18.90 -10.76 -2.45
C ARG A 24 -18.85 -12.27 -2.24
N LEU A 25 -19.53 -12.80 -1.24
CA LEU A 25 -19.64 -14.25 -1.04
C LEU A 25 -20.30 -14.91 -2.26
N ALA A 26 -21.42 -14.38 -2.72
CA ALA A 26 -22.11 -14.90 -3.91
C ALA A 26 -21.22 -14.84 -5.16
N ALA A 27 -20.44 -13.76 -5.33
CA ALA A 27 -19.49 -13.64 -6.43
C ALA A 27 -18.32 -14.66 -6.34
N LEU A 28 -17.82 -14.96 -5.13
CA LEU A 28 -16.82 -16.01 -4.94
C LEU A 28 -17.36 -17.39 -5.28
N GLU A 29 -18.56 -17.71 -4.80
CA GLU A 29 -19.21 -19.00 -5.07
C GLU A 29 -19.47 -19.18 -6.57
N ALA A 30 -20.02 -18.15 -7.23
CA ALA A 30 -20.24 -18.15 -8.69
C ALA A 30 -18.92 -18.22 -9.49
N GLY A 31 -17.85 -17.63 -8.96
CA GLY A 31 -16.50 -17.72 -9.53
C GLY A 31 -15.75 -19.00 -9.18
N HIS A 32 -16.35 -19.92 -8.42
CA HIS A 32 -15.69 -21.11 -7.87
C HIS A 32 -14.37 -20.77 -7.17
N TYR A 33 -14.37 -19.71 -6.36
CA TYR A 33 -13.22 -19.19 -5.61
C TYR A 33 -11.99 -18.88 -6.48
N ASN A 34 -12.20 -18.67 -7.78
CA ASN A 34 -11.19 -18.16 -8.71
C ASN A 34 -11.47 -16.68 -9.00
N LEU A 35 -10.63 -15.79 -8.45
CA LEU A 35 -10.82 -14.34 -8.56
C LEU A 35 -10.79 -13.79 -9.99
N LEU A 36 -10.23 -14.54 -10.95
CA LEU A 36 -10.24 -14.16 -12.37
C LEU A 36 -11.62 -14.28 -13.01
N ARG A 37 -12.54 -15.05 -12.40
CA ARG A 37 -13.93 -15.18 -12.86
C ARG A 37 -14.86 -14.12 -12.28
N ILE A 38 -14.39 -13.35 -11.31
CA ILE A 38 -15.19 -12.31 -10.67
C ILE A 38 -15.30 -11.08 -11.60
N PRO A 39 -16.52 -10.58 -11.89
CA PRO A 39 -16.70 -9.39 -12.71
C PRO A 39 -16.02 -8.17 -12.09
N ALA A 40 -15.37 -7.34 -12.91
CA ALA A 40 -14.66 -6.15 -12.42
C ALA A 40 -15.56 -5.11 -11.74
N ARG A 41 -16.89 -5.13 -11.98
CA ARG A 41 -17.86 -4.27 -11.31
C ARG A 41 -18.11 -4.64 -9.84
N ASP A 42 -17.72 -5.86 -9.45
CA ASP A 42 -17.92 -6.40 -8.10
C ASP A 42 -16.63 -6.32 -7.27
N VAL A 43 -15.58 -5.67 -7.82
CA VAL A 43 -14.28 -5.45 -7.20
C VAL A 43 -14.13 -3.98 -6.80
N VAL A 44 -13.81 -3.74 -5.53
CA VAL A 44 -13.64 -2.39 -4.97
C VAL A 44 -12.24 -1.85 -5.29
N VAL A 45 -11.20 -2.64 -4.99
CA VAL A 45 -9.80 -2.32 -5.32
C VAL A 45 -9.19 -3.49 -6.09
N ASP A 46 -8.75 -3.23 -7.32
CA ASP A 46 -8.21 -4.26 -8.23
C ASP A 46 -6.69 -4.13 -8.33
N LEU A 47 -6.00 -4.99 -7.58
CA LEU A 47 -4.55 -5.06 -7.46
C LEU A 47 -3.97 -6.32 -8.14
N ILE A 48 -4.76 -7.00 -8.97
CA ILE A 48 -4.35 -8.23 -9.65
C ILE A 48 -3.17 -8.01 -10.59
N THR A 49 -3.11 -6.83 -11.22
CA THR A 49 -2.05 -6.45 -12.15
C THR A 49 -2.00 -4.95 -12.35
N ASP A 50 -0.79 -4.43 -12.50
CA ASP A 50 -0.52 -3.06 -12.96
C ASP A 50 -0.41 -2.98 -14.51
N SER A 51 -0.73 -4.07 -15.23
CA SER A 51 -0.62 -4.14 -16.70
C SER A 51 -1.84 -3.53 -17.39
N GLY A 52 -1.68 -2.35 -17.96
CA GLY A 52 -2.70 -1.68 -18.76
C GLY A 52 -3.88 -1.15 -17.94
N THR A 53 -3.70 -1.09 -16.63
CA THR A 53 -4.70 -0.64 -15.65
C THR A 53 -4.38 0.75 -15.09
N GLY A 54 -3.25 1.34 -15.50
CA GLY A 54 -2.87 2.70 -15.12
C GLY A 54 -3.75 3.76 -15.79
N ALA A 55 -3.84 4.94 -15.15
CA ALA A 55 -4.56 6.09 -15.66
C ALA A 55 -3.68 6.95 -16.56
N MET A 56 -4.11 7.13 -17.81
CA MET A 56 -3.45 8.01 -18.78
C MET A 56 -3.66 9.48 -18.42
N SER A 57 -2.68 10.32 -18.77
CA SER A 57 -2.75 11.77 -18.58
C SER A 57 -3.71 12.45 -19.55
N SER A 58 -4.08 13.70 -19.25
CA SER A 58 -4.82 14.53 -20.21
C SER A 58 -4.07 14.75 -21.53
N GLN A 59 -2.73 14.73 -21.53
CA GLN A 59 -1.91 14.87 -22.73
C GLN A 59 -1.96 13.61 -23.60
N GLN A 60 -1.87 12.42 -22.98
CA GLN A 60 -2.07 11.16 -23.68
C GLN A 60 -3.46 11.11 -24.33
N TRP A 61 -4.51 11.47 -23.58
CA TRP A 61 -5.87 11.55 -24.13
C TRP A 61 -6.00 12.56 -25.27
N ALA A 62 -5.38 13.75 -25.16
CA ALA A 62 -5.41 14.74 -26.23
C ALA A 62 -4.71 14.23 -27.51
N ALA A 63 -3.53 13.62 -27.36
CA ALA A 63 -2.77 13.07 -28.49
C ALA A 63 -3.55 11.96 -29.22
N MET A 64 -4.26 11.10 -28.46
CA MET A 64 -5.14 10.07 -29.00
C MET A 64 -6.26 10.64 -29.89
N MET A 65 -6.77 11.84 -29.59
CA MET A 65 -7.86 12.47 -30.37
C MET A 65 -7.37 13.05 -31.70
N THR A 66 -6.06 13.27 -31.86
CA THR A 66 -5.43 13.84 -33.06
C THR A 66 -4.63 12.81 -33.85
N ALA A 67 -4.83 11.52 -33.57
CA ALA A 67 -4.05 10.44 -34.16
C ALA A 67 -4.32 10.26 -35.66
N ASP A 68 -3.26 9.96 -36.41
CA ASP A 68 -3.32 9.69 -37.84
C ASP A 68 -3.51 8.18 -38.09
N GLU A 69 -4.74 7.75 -38.31
CA GLU A 69 -5.09 6.35 -38.54
C GLU A 69 -4.74 5.81 -39.95
N ALA A 70 -3.90 6.53 -40.72
CA ALA A 70 -3.40 6.05 -41.99
C ALA A 70 -2.71 4.67 -41.86
N TYR A 71 -3.09 3.74 -42.74
CA TYR A 71 -2.63 2.34 -42.66
C TYR A 71 -1.12 2.18 -42.90
N ALA A 72 -0.51 3.09 -43.68
CA ALA A 72 0.93 3.15 -43.90
C ALA A 72 1.38 4.62 -43.95
N GLY A 73 2.56 4.91 -43.40
CA GLY A 73 3.10 6.27 -43.34
C GLY A 73 2.38 7.19 -42.35
N SER A 74 1.73 6.61 -41.33
CA SER A 74 1.07 7.37 -40.25
C SER A 74 2.06 8.28 -39.52
N GLU A 75 1.70 9.54 -39.35
CA GLU A 75 2.44 10.49 -38.53
C GLU A 75 2.56 10.03 -37.06
N SER A 76 1.54 9.33 -36.55
CA SER A 76 1.57 8.76 -35.20
C SER A 76 2.62 7.67 -35.01
N LEU A 77 2.94 6.91 -36.07
CA LEU A 77 4.07 5.97 -36.02
C LEU A 77 5.38 6.72 -35.85
N PHE A 78 5.62 7.77 -36.66
CA PHE A 78 6.87 8.51 -36.62
C PHE A 78 7.10 9.18 -35.26
N ARG A 79 6.05 9.74 -34.65
CA ARG A 79 6.11 10.27 -33.28
C ARG A 79 6.48 9.21 -32.24
N LEU A 80 5.92 8.01 -32.34
CA LEU A 80 6.33 6.90 -31.47
C LEU A 80 7.79 6.49 -31.73
N GLU A 81 8.21 6.38 -32.99
CA GLU A 81 9.59 6.05 -33.33
C GLU A 81 10.56 7.09 -32.78
N ASP A 82 10.25 8.37 -32.88
CA ASP A 82 11.08 9.46 -32.39
C ASP A 82 11.17 9.48 -30.86
N ALA A 83 10.04 9.30 -30.17
CA ALA A 83 10.03 9.15 -28.71
C ALA A 83 10.87 7.93 -28.26
N ALA A 84 10.71 6.79 -28.93
CA ALA A 84 11.46 5.57 -28.65
C ALA A 84 12.96 5.74 -28.97
N ARG A 85 13.33 6.40 -30.07
CA ARG A 85 14.73 6.69 -30.42
C ARG A 85 15.38 7.63 -29.39
N ALA A 86 14.66 8.68 -28.98
CA ALA A 86 15.15 9.64 -27.99
C ALA A 86 15.40 9.03 -26.61
N LEU A 87 14.62 8.00 -26.26
CA LEU A 87 14.74 7.26 -25.00
C LEU A 87 15.76 6.11 -25.09
N PHE A 88 15.56 5.19 -26.03
CA PHE A 88 16.34 3.94 -26.10
C PHE A 88 17.64 4.06 -26.90
N GLY A 89 17.75 5.02 -27.82
CA GLY A 89 18.94 5.24 -28.64
C GLY A 89 19.15 4.22 -29.79
N TYR A 90 18.15 3.41 -30.12
CA TYR A 90 18.25 2.39 -31.17
C TYR A 90 17.66 2.85 -32.51
N ARG A 91 18.25 2.38 -33.61
CA ARG A 91 17.85 2.73 -34.99
C ARG A 91 16.47 2.19 -35.35
N HIS A 92 16.21 0.92 -35.06
CA HIS A 92 14.98 0.25 -35.44
C HIS A 92 14.01 0.23 -34.28
N VAL A 93 12.77 0.62 -34.56
CA VAL A 93 11.63 0.51 -33.65
C VAL A 93 10.57 -0.31 -34.37
N ILE A 94 10.01 -1.32 -33.70
CA ILE A 94 8.95 -2.16 -34.24
C ILE A 94 7.83 -2.21 -33.21
N PRO A 95 6.69 -1.49 -33.44
CA PRO A 95 5.55 -1.56 -32.54
C PRO A 95 4.91 -2.95 -32.58
N THR A 96 4.24 -3.31 -31.49
CA THR A 96 3.48 -4.55 -31.33
C THR A 96 2.27 -4.30 -30.42
N TYR A 97 1.17 -5.02 -30.61
CA TYR A 97 -0.04 -4.80 -29.81
C TYR A 97 0.17 -4.95 -28.30
N GLN A 98 1.14 -5.75 -27.84
CA GLN A 98 1.65 -5.77 -26.46
C GLN A 98 3.00 -6.51 -26.35
N GLY A 99 3.65 -6.41 -25.19
CA GLY A 99 4.98 -7.01 -24.99
C GLY A 99 5.10 -8.52 -25.23
N ARG A 100 4.01 -9.31 -25.12
CA ARG A 100 4.07 -10.76 -25.45
C ARG A 100 4.32 -11.01 -26.94
N ALA A 101 3.83 -10.13 -27.81
CA ALA A 101 4.06 -10.22 -29.25
C ALA A 101 5.51 -9.88 -29.59
N ALA A 102 6.05 -8.81 -28.98
CA ALA A 102 7.47 -8.48 -29.07
C ALA A 102 8.36 -9.67 -28.69
N LYS A 103 8.07 -10.33 -27.56
CA LYS A 103 8.77 -11.53 -27.09
C LYS A 103 8.67 -12.69 -28.06
N ARG A 104 7.47 -13.00 -28.56
CA ARG A 104 7.23 -14.07 -29.53
C ARG A 104 8.05 -13.85 -30.82
N LEU A 105 8.02 -12.63 -31.35
CA LEU A 105 8.75 -12.29 -32.58
C LEU A 105 10.26 -12.39 -32.38
N LEU A 106 10.78 -11.81 -31.29
CA LEU A 106 12.21 -11.82 -31.00
C LEU A 106 12.73 -13.25 -30.75
N CYS A 107 12.05 -14.03 -29.89
CA CYS A 107 12.43 -15.42 -29.63
C CYS A 107 12.34 -16.25 -30.90
N GLY A 108 11.28 -16.14 -31.69
CA GLY A 108 11.17 -16.85 -32.98
C GLY A 108 12.22 -16.43 -34.01
N ALA A 109 12.85 -15.27 -33.86
CA ALA A 109 13.93 -14.82 -34.72
C ALA A 109 15.32 -15.26 -34.26
N LEU A 110 15.56 -15.34 -32.95
CA LEU A 110 16.90 -15.57 -32.38
C LEU A 110 17.09 -16.98 -31.82
N VAL A 111 16.05 -17.59 -31.26
CA VAL A 111 16.14 -18.88 -30.57
C VAL A 111 15.98 -20.01 -31.57
N GLN A 112 16.80 -21.04 -31.41
CA GLN A 112 16.77 -22.26 -32.20
C GLN A 112 16.59 -23.47 -31.28
N GLN A 113 16.19 -24.61 -31.87
CA GLN A 113 16.03 -25.86 -31.15
C GLN A 113 17.31 -26.21 -30.37
N GLY A 114 17.17 -26.47 -29.07
CA GLY A 114 18.27 -26.89 -28.19
C GLY A 114 19.17 -25.75 -27.68
N CYS A 115 18.91 -24.49 -28.04
CA CYS A 115 19.60 -23.35 -27.46
C CYS A 115 19.14 -23.09 -26.01
N THR A 116 20.04 -22.55 -25.18
CA THR A 116 19.73 -22.08 -23.84
C THR A 116 19.61 -20.55 -23.83
N VAL A 117 18.61 -20.02 -23.12
CA VAL A 117 18.39 -18.58 -22.96
C VAL A 117 18.48 -18.20 -21.48
N PRO A 118 19.64 -17.74 -21.00
CA PRO A 118 19.82 -17.28 -19.63
C PRO A 118 19.09 -15.97 -19.36
N ALA A 119 18.57 -15.80 -18.14
CA ALA A 119 18.08 -14.53 -17.63
C ALA A 119 18.22 -14.43 -16.11
N ASN A 120 18.13 -13.21 -15.54
CA ASN A 120 17.88 -13.05 -14.09
C ASN A 120 16.54 -13.68 -13.71
N THR A 121 15.51 -13.45 -14.50
CA THR A 121 14.17 -14.02 -14.36
C THR A 121 13.48 -13.99 -15.72
N HIS A 122 12.76 -15.04 -16.06
CA HIS A 122 11.87 -15.06 -17.21
C HIS A 122 10.44 -14.77 -16.76
N LEU A 123 9.83 -13.67 -17.22
CA LEU A 123 8.37 -13.54 -17.13
C LEU A 123 7.72 -14.74 -17.82
N ASP A 124 6.55 -15.16 -17.36
CA ASP A 124 5.82 -16.30 -17.95
C ASP A 124 5.72 -16.19 -19.47
N THR A 125 5.38 -15.00 -19.99
CA THR A 125 5.30 -14.75 -21.43
C THR A 125 6.65 -14.87 -22.14
N THR A 126 7.74 -14.46 -21.50
CA THR A 126 9.11 -14.61 -22.03
C THR A 126 9.52 -16.08 -22.02
N ARG A 127 9.28 -16.79 -20.91
CA ARG A 127 9.53 -18.24 -20.78
C ARG A 127 8.75 -19.03 -21.83
N SER A 128 7.47 -18.75 -21.99
CA SER A 128 6.63 -19.39 -23.01
C SER A 128 7.14 -19.10 -24.42
N ALA A 129 7.59 -17.88 -24.72
CA ALA A 129 8.14 -17.53 -26.02
C ALA A 129 9.46 -18.26 -26.32
N VAL A 130 10.35 -18.38 -25.34
CA VAL A 130 11.59 -19.18 -25.48
C VAL A 130 11.28 -20.64 -25.77
N ARG A 131 10.38 -21.25 -24.97
CA ARG A 131 9.97 -22.65 -25.15
C ARG A 131 9.28 -22.90 -26.48
N ALA A 132 8.39 -21.99 -26.91
CA ALA A 132 7.71 -22.08 -28.20
C ALA A 132 8.67 -22.00 -29.39
N ALA A 133 9.84 -21.37 -29.22
CA ALA A 133 10.91 -21.32 -30.21
C ALA A 133 11.89 -22.51 -30.12
N GLY A 134 11.64 -23.49 -29.24
CA GLY A 134 12.48 -24.69 -29.09
C GLY A 134 13.70 -24.52 -28.17
N GLY A 135 13.80 -23.39 -27.47
CA GLY A 135 14.89 -23.12 -26.53
C GLY A 135 14.57 -23.49 -25.07
N ASP A 136 15.61 -23.59 -24.25
CA ASP A 136 15.53 -23.83 -22.82
C ASP A 136 15.74 -22.53 -22.01
N PRO A 137 14.71 -22.01 -21.33
CA PRO A 137 14.84 -20.82 -20.49
C PRO A 137 15.48 -21.16 -19.14
N VAL A 138 16.65 -20.57 -18.85
CA VAL A 138 17.38 -20.77 -17.60
C VAL A 138 17.41 -19.48 -16.78
N GLU A 139 17.07 -19.58 -15.49
CA GLU A 139 17.07 -18.44 -14.57
C GLU A 139 18.26 -18.49 -13.61
N LEU A 140 18.95 -17.36 -13.53
CA LEU A 140 20.17 -17.16 -12.78
C LEU A 140 20.04 -15.92 -11.87
N PRO A 141 19.00 -15.82 -11.02
CA PRO A 141 18.93 -14.71 -10.08
C PRO A 141 20.05 -14.83 -9.04
N VAL A 142 20.46 -13.70 -8.46
CA VAL A 142 21.30 -13.68 -7.26
C VAL A 142 20.62 -14.43 -6.10
N LEU A 143 21.42 -14.99 -5.19
CA LEU A 143 20.93 -15.81 -4.07
C LEU A 143 19.86 -15.08 -3.24
N GLU A 144 20.06 -13.79 -3.02
CA GLU A 144 19.18 -12.94 -2.23
C GLU A 144 17.78 -12.82 -2.83
N ALA A 145 17.61 -13.01 -4.13
CA ALA A 145 16.30 -12.94 -4.78
C ALA A 145 15.29 -13.96 -4.22
N GLY A 146 15.76 -15.12 -3.76
CA GLY A 146 14.94 -16.15 -3.12
C GLY A 146 14.70 -15.96 -1.63
N ARG A 147 15.20 -14.87 -1.04
CA ARG A 147 15.14 -14.60 0.40
C ARG A 147 14.19 -13.45 0.71
N ASN A 148 13.03 -13.76 1.29
CA ASN A 148 12.03 -12.74 1.63
C ASN A 148 12.51 -11.76 2.71
N ASP A 149 13.44 -12.18 3.58
CA ASP A 149 14.05 -11.42 4.67
C ASP A 149 15.27 -10.57 4.24
N SER A 150 15.79 -10.77 3.03
CA SER A 150 17.01 -10.10 2.57
C SER A 150 16.76 -8.66 2.13
N PHE A 151 17.45 -7.71 2.75
CA PHE A 151 17.41 -6.28 2.40
C PHE A 151 18.35 -5.88 1.26
N HIS A 152 18.84 -6.84 0.46
CA HIS A 152 19.77 -6.55 -0.63
C HIS A 152 19.19 -5.49 -1.61
N PRO A 153 19.95 -4.43 -1.97
CA PRO A 153 19.40 -3.28 -2.68
C PRO A 153 19.03 -3.56 -4.13
N PHE A 154 19.61 -4.60 -4.74
CA PHE A 154 19.44 -4.96 -6.15
C PHE A 154 19.18 -6.46 -6.35
N LYS A 155 18.11 -6.98 -5.76
CA LYS A 155 17.72 -8.41 -5.87
C LYS A 155 17.32 -8.82 -7.30
N GLY A 156 17.18 -7.87 -8.23
CA GLY A 156 16.97 -8.15 -9.64
C GLY A 156 18.24 -8.53 -10.40
N ASN A 157 19.43 -8.38 -9.79
CA ASN A 157 20.69 -8.72 -10.44
C ASN A 157 20.72 -10.18 -10.95
N ILE A 158 21.42 -10.40 -12.07
CA ILE A 158 21.77 -11.75 -12.52
C ILE A 158 23.08 -12.17 -11.86
N ASP A 159 23.17 -13.44 -11.49
CA ASP A 159 24.35 -14.07 -10.90
C ASP A 159 25.40 -14.35 -11.98
N LEU A 160 26.48 -13.56 -11.96
CA LEU A 160 27.59 -13.68 -12.91
C LEU A 160 28.46 -14.92 -12.65
N ASP A 161 28.54 -15.37 -11.40
CA ASP A 161 29.31 -16.56 -11.00
C ASP A 161 28.62 -17.84 -11.48
N ARG A 162 27.31 -17.78 -11.75
CA ARG A 162 26.57 -18.85 -12.43
C ARG A 162 26.49 -18.66 -13.94
N LEU A 163 26.39 -17.42 -14.43
CA LEU A 163 26.31 -17.14 -15.87
C LEU A 163 27.60 -17.48 -16.61
N ARG A 164 28.77 -17.13 -16.06
CA ARG A 164 30.07 -17.38 -16.71
C ARG A 164 30.33 -18.88 -16.93
N PRO A 165 30.26 -19.76 -15.92
CA PRO A 165 30.44 -21.20 -16.13
C PRO A 165 29.40 -21.81 -17.06
N LEU A 166 28.17 -21.28 -17.09
CA LEU A 166 27.15 -21.75 -18.03
C LEU A 166 27.54 -21.47 -19.48
N ILE A 167 28.05 -20.26 -19.77
CA ILE A 167 28.54 -19.88 -21.10
C ILE A 167 29.75 -20.73 -21.50
N GLU A 168 30.70 -20.93 -20.59
CA GLU A 168 31.90 -21.74 -20.82
C GLU A 168 31.54 -23.21 -21.09
N LYS A 169 30.59 -23.76 -20.33
CA LYS A 169 30.14 -25.16 -20.47
C LYS A 169 29.38 -25.42 -21.77
N LEU A 170 28.44 -24.55 -22.14
CA LEU A 170 27.57 -24.77 -23.30
C LEU A 170 28.19 -24.26 -24.62
N GLY A 171 29.15 -23.34 -24.53
CA GLY A 171 29.70 -22.61 -25.65
C GLY A 171 28.73 -21.51 -26.16
N ALA A 172 29.30 -20.40 -26.61
CA ALA A 172 28.54 -19.21 -27.02
C ALA A 172 27.50 -19.48 -28.14
N LYS A 173 27.78 -20.43 -29.04
CA LYS A 173 26.85 -20.79 -30.13
C LYS A 173 25.52 -21.37 -29.63
N SER A 174 25.51 -21.96 -28.44
CA SER A 174 24.32 -22.54 -27.81
C SER A 174 23.49 -21.50 -27.05
N ILE A 175 23.98 -20.25 -26.94
CA ILE A 175 23.34 -19.16 -26.21
C ILE A 175 23.17 -17.96 -27.15
N PRO A 176 22.05 -17.90 -27.90
CA PRO A 176 21.85 -16.85 -28.90
C PRO A 176 21.63 -15.46 -28.27
N VAL A 177 21.08 -15.44 -27.05
CA VAL A 177 20.74 -14.21 -26.33
C VAL A 177 20.67 -14.45 -24.82
N VAL A 178 21.10 -13.47 -24.04
CA VAL A 178 20.81 -13.33 -22.61
C VAL A 178 19.72 -12.26 -22.45
N PHE A 179 18.68 -12.57 -21.68
CA PHE A 179 17.66 -11.59 -21.31
C PHE A 179 17.92 -11.03 -19.91
N LEU A 180 17.65 -9.74 -19.72
CA LEU A 180 17.76 -9.11 -18.40
C LEU A 180 16.52 -8.26 -18.14
N ALA A 181 15.67 -8.70 -17.21
CA ALA A 181 14.47 -7.98 -16.84
C ALA A 181 14.79 -6.82 -15.89
N VAL A 182 14.43 -5.59 -16.30
CA VAL A 182 14.68 -4.35 -15.56
C VAL A 182 13.36 -3.62 -15.31
N SER A 183 12.86 -3.55 -14.07
CA SER A 183 13.16 -4.37 -12.89
C SER A 183 12.71 -5.84 -13.03
N SER A 184 13.20 -6.73 -12.17
CA SER A 184 12.81 -8.15 -12.16
C SER A 184 11.41 -8.34 -11.53
N PRO A 185 10.46 -8.94 -12.25
CA PRO A 185 9.10 -9.12 -11.73
C PRO A 185 8.93 -10.24 -10.70
N ALA A 186 9.88 -11.19 -10.57
CA ALA A 186 9.75 -12.31 -9.62
C ALA A 186 9.68 -11.86 -8.14
N GLY A 187 10.29 -10.72 -7.80
CA GLY A 187 10.29 -10.15 -6.43
C GLY A 187 9.42 -8.90 -6.26
N GLY A 188 8.36 -8.75 -7.05
CA GLY A 188 7.51 -7.54 -7.02
C GLY A 188 8.14 -6.31 -7.68
N GLY A 189 9.14 -6.50 -8.55
CA GLY A 189 9.83 -5.43 -9.27
C GLY A 189 11.17 -5.06 -8.64
N GLN A 190 12.01 -6.05 -8.32
CA GLN A 190 13.32 -5.81 -7.71
C GLN A 190 14.30 -5.23 -8.73
N PRO A 191 15.02 -4.14 -8.40
CA PRO A 191 15.87 -3.49 -9.38
C PRO A 191 17.14 -4.27 -9.69
N VAL A 192 17.66 -4.02 -10.88
CA VAL A 192 18.99 -4.40 -11.36
C VAL A 192 19.89 -3.17 -11.27
N SER A 193 21.05 -3.31 -10.64
CA SER A 193 22.07 -2.26 -10.61
C SER A 193 22.67 -2.01 -11.99
N LEU A 194 23.11 -0.78 -12.26
CA LEU A 194 23.76 -0.49 -13.53
C LEU A 194 25.10 -1.21 -13.66
N GLU A 195 25.82 -1.37 -12.54
CA GLU A 195 27.03 -2.19 -12.46
C GLU A 195 26.79 -3.62 -12.95
N ASN A 196 25.70 -4.27 -12.52
CA ASN A 196 25.36 -5.61 -12.96
C ASN A 196 25.02 -5.64 -14.46
N ILE A 197 24.24 -4.68 -14.97
CA ILE A 197 23.96 -4.57 -16.41
C ILE A 197 25.26 -4.47 -17.21
N LYS A 198 26.19 -3.62 -16.76
CA LYS A 198 27.51 -3.44 -17.39
C LYS A 198 28.34 -4.72 -17.38
N ALA A 199 28.41 -5.41 -16.24
CA ALA A 199 29.18 -6.63 -16.11
C ALA A 199 28.62 -7.78 -16.99
N VAL A 200 27.30 -7.86 -17.15
CA VAL A 200 26.65 -8.79 -18.09
C VAL A 200 26.96 -8.42 -19.53
N ARG A 201 26.93 -7.14 -19.88
CA ARG A 201 27.33 -6.66 -21.21
C ARG A 201 28.78 -7.03 -21.50
N ASP A 202 29.69 -6.75 -20.59
CA ASP A 202 31.13 -7.04 -20.75
C ASP A 202 31.36 -8.55 -20.94
N LEU A 203 30.65 -9.39 -20.18
CA LEU A 203 30.73 -10.85 -20.33
C LEU A 203 30.16 -11.32 -21.67
N THR A 204 28.95 -10.91 -22.02
CA THR A 204 28.29 -11.34 -23.26
C THR A 204 29.05 -10.85 -24.50
N ALA A 205 29.65 -9.65 -24.47
CA ALA A 205 30.44 -9.09 -25.57
C ALA A 205 31.67 -9.94 -25.89
N ARG A 206 32.40 -10.41 -24.87
CA ARG A 206 33.59 -11.27 -25.04
C ARG A 206 33.28 -12.58 -25.77
N HIS A 207 32.04 -13.06 -25.66
CA HIS A 207 31.58 -14.30 -26.27
C HIS A 207 30.74 -14.09 -27.53
N GLY A 208 30.50 -12.85 -27.96
CA GLY A 208 29.62 -12.55 -29.10
C GLY A 208 28.14 -12.90 -28.86
N ILE A 209 27.71 -12.94 -27.60
CA ILE A 209 26.34 -13.23 -27.19
C ILE A 209 25.54 -11.92 -27.16
N ARG A 210 24.30 -11.95 -27.66
CA ARG A 210 23.41 -10.78 -27.61
C ARG A 210 22.87 -10.56 -26.19
N LEU A 211 22.72 -9.30 -25.79
CA LEU A 211 22.05 -8.91 -24.56
C LEU A 211 20.80 -8.09 -24.90
N PHE A 212 19.62 -8.57 -24.49
CA PHE A 212 18.37 -7.83 -24.63
C PHE A 212 17.75 -7.55 -23.26
N LEU A 213 17.28 -6.32 -23.04
CA LEU A 213 16.57 -5.99 -21.80
C LEU A 213 15.06 -6.22 -21.97
N ASP A 214 14.44 -6.91 -21.02
CA ASP A 214 12.99 -6.86 -20.82
C ASP A 214 12.68 -5.65 -19.94
N CYS A 215 12.32 -4.54 -20.60
CA CYS A 215 12.32 -3.21 -20.02
C CYS A 215 10.91 -2.73 -19.64
N ALA A 216 9.99 -3.64 -19.32
CA ALA A 216 8.63 -3.29 -18.91
C ALA A 216 8.59 -2.33 -17.69
N TYR A 217 9.61 -2.37 -16.82
CA TYR A 217 9.70 -1.58 -15.60
C TYR A 217 11.00 -0.73 -15.57
N PHE A 218 11.40 -0.21 -16.73
CA PHE A 218 12.68 0.50 -16.89
C PHE A 218 12.77 1.79 -16.06
N ALA A 219 11.67 2.53 -15.93
CA ALA A 219 11.64 3.81 -15.26
C ALA A 219 11.69 3.62 -13.74
N GLU A 220 10.97 2.62 -13.22
CA GLU A 220 11.12 2.17 -11.84
C GLU A 220 12.56 1.73 -11.52
N ASN A 221 13.18 0.96 -12.42
CA ASN A 221 14.56 0.51 -12.26
C ASN A 221 15.55 1.69 -12.25
N ALA A 222 15.39 2.64 -13.18
CA ALA A 222 16.19 3.86 -13.24
C ALA A 222 16.06 4.68 -11.95
N TYR A 223 14.85 4.79 -11.39
CA TYR A 223 14.62 5.49 -10.13
C TYR A 223 15.24 4.77 -8.91
N PHE A 224 15.30 3.44 -8.92
CA PHE A 224 16.05 2.72 -7.89
C PHE A 224 17.55 2.97 -8.00
N ILE A 225 18.13 2.96 -9.21
CA ILE A 225 19.55 3.32 -9.43
C ILE A 225 19.81 4.75 -8.94
N HIS A 226 18.92 5.70 -9.29
CA HIS A 226 18.96 7.09 -8.83
C HIS A 226 18.94 7.23 -7.30
N ARG A 227 18.32 6.31 -6.55
CA ARG A 227 18.26 6.37 -5.08
C ARG A 227 19.37 5.58 -4.40
N ARG A 228 19.77 4.44 -4.97
CA ARG A 228 20.52 3.38 -4.29
C ARG A 228 21.96 3.24 -4.78
N GLU A 229 22.28 3.65 -6.00
CA GLU A 229 23.63 3.53 -6.55
C GLU A 229 24.38 4.86 -6.41
N ASP A 230 25.45 4.89 -5.61
CA ASP A 230 26.11 6.15 -5.20
C ASP A 230 26.59 7.00 -6.38
N ARG A 231 27.10 6.37 -7.45
CA ARG A 231 27.56 7.08 -8.66
C ARG A 231 26.42 7.81 -9.39
N TRP A 232 25.20 7.32 -9.29
CA TRP A 232 24.03 7.81 -10.01
C TRP A 232 23.05 8.57 -9.12
N ARG A 233 23.37 8.69 -7.83
CA ARG A 233 22.50 9.31 -6.86
C ARG A 233 22.16 10.74 -7.27
N GLY A 234 20.88 11.06 -7.40
CA GLY A 234 20.42 12.41 -7.77
C GLY A 234 20.57 12.78 -9.26
N ARG A 235 21.08 11.88 -10.12
CA ARG A 235 21.22 12.15 -11.57
C ARG A 235 19.86 12.17 -12.29
N PRO A 236 19.71 12.90 -13.42
CA PRO A 236 18.52 12.83 -14.25
C PRO A 236 18.18 11.38 -14.65
N LEU A 237 16.89 11.03 -14.61
CA LEU A 237 16.46 9.66 -14.85
C LEU A 237 16.63 9.25 -16.32
N GLU A 238 16.56 10.20 -17.23
CA GLU A 238 16.84 10.04 -18.65
C GLU A 238 18.28 9.60 -18.90
N ASP A 239 19.25 10.15 -18.16
CA ASP A 239 20.65 9.78 -18.29
C ASP A 239 20.89 8.35 -17.81
N ILE A 240 20.27 7.97 -16.69
CA ILE A 240 20.34 6.61 -16.16
C ILE A 240 19.68 5.62 -17.13
N ALA A 241 18.48 5.92 -17.62
CA ALA A 241 17.76 5.06 -18.55
C ALA A 241 18.54 4.88 -19.86
N ARG A 242 19.05 5.97 -20.45
CA ARG A 242 19.89 5.90 -21.66
C ARG A 242 21.15 5.08 -21.44
N GLU A 243 21.81 5.21 -20.29
CA GLU A 243 22.98 4.40 -19.98
C GLU A 243 22.63 2.91 -19.84
N MET A 244 21.49 2.57 -19.22
CA MET A 244 20.99 1.19 -19.20
C MET A 244 20.83 0.62 -20.62
N PHE A 245 20.20 1.38 -21.52
CA PHE A 245 19.95 0.94 -22.90
C PHE A 245 21.24 0.89 -23.74
N ARG A 246 22.18 1.81 -23.52
CA ARG A 246 23.50 1.78 -24.18
C ARG A 246 24.28 0.49 -23.89
N LEU A 247 24.01 -0.16 -22.76
CA LEU A 247 24.64 -1.41 -22.35
C LEU A 247 23.94 -2.66 -22.93
N ALA A 248 22.96 -2.54 -23.83
CA ALA A 248 22.27 -3.68 -24.44
C ALA A 248 22.20 -3.56 -25.97
N ASP A 249 22.06 -4.71 -26.65
CA ASP A 249 21.91 -4.78 -28.11
C ASP A 249 20.49 -4.41 -28.57
N GLY A 250 19.54 -4.46 -27.65
CA GLY A 250 18.15 -4.09 -27.87
C GLY A 250 17.27 -4.25 -26.64
N VAL A 251 16.02 -3.87 -26.79
CA VAL A 251 14.99 -3.92 -25.75
C VAL A 251 13.70 -4.55 -26.26
N MET A 252 12.99 -5.18 -25.33
CA MET A 252 11.59 -5.55 -25.49
C MET A 252 10.77 -4.79 -24.43
N LEU A 253 9.69 -4.15 -24.86
CA LEU A 253 8.85 -3.34 -23.98
C LEU A 253 7.40 -3.82 -24.01
N SER A 254 6.81 -3.92 -22.82
CA SER A 254 5.36 -3.85 -22.63
C SER A 254 4.99 -2.45 -22.14
N ALA A 255 4.50 -1.59 -23.05
CA ALA A 255 4.16 -0.20 -22.70
C ALA A 255 2.97 -0.11 -21.73
N ARG A 256 2.22 -1.22 -21.58
CA ARG A 256 1.20 -1.42 -20.55
C ARG A 256 1.68 -1.24 -19.09
N LYS A 257 2.97 -1.05 -18.86
CA LYS A 257 3.59 -0.91 -17.54
C LYS A 257 4.12 0.52 -17.38
N ASP A 258 5.43 0.74 -17.44
CA ASP A 258 6.02 2.07 -17.33
C ASP A 258 5.69 2.98 -18.51
N GLY A 259 5.21 2.46 -19.64
CA GLY A 259 4.67 3.31 -20.71
C GLY A 259 3.29 3.92 -20.41
N ILE A 260 2.66 3.58 -19.27
CA ILE A 260 1.40 4.17 -18.76
C ILE A 260 0.29 4.21 -19.82
N VAL A 261 0.13 3.13 -20.57
CA VAL A 261 -0.94 2.96 -21.57
C VAL A 261 -1.73 1.70 -21.32
N ASN A 262 -2.94 1.60 -21.86
CA ASN A 262 -3.81 0.44 -21.63
C ASN A 262 -3.45 -0.76 -22.53
N THR A 263 -2.89 -0.50 -23.71
CA THR A 263 -2.37 -1.48 -24.67
C THR A 263 -1.03 -1.02 -25.24
N GLY A 264 -0.30 -1.90 -25.93
CA GLY A 264 0.93 -1.54 -26.63
C GLY A 264 2.23 -2.15 -26.08
N GLY A 265 3.17 -2.30 -26.99
CA GLY A 265 4.52 -2.80 -26.76
C GLY A 265 5.40 -2.53 -27.97
N LEU A 266 6.70 -2.72 -27.84
CA LEU A 266 7.64 -2.53 -28.96
C LEU A 266 8.91 -3.35 -28.80
N LEU A 267 9.64 -3.50 -29.89
CA LEU A 267 11.04 -3.88 -29.93
C LEU A 267 11.86 -2.67 -30.41
N ALA A 268 13.02 -2.42 -29.80
CA ALA A 268 13.97 -1.45 -30.31
C ALA A 268 15.41 -1.98 -30.26
N PHE A 269 16.16 -1.88 -31.35
CA PHE A 269 17.50 -2.48 -31.51
C PHE A 269 18.22 -1.92 -32.77
N ASN A 270 19.49 -2.27 -32.96
CA ASN A 270 20.32 -1.74 -34.07
C ASN A 270 20.56 -2.71 -35.26
N ASP A 271 20.36 -4.01 -35.07
CA ASP A 271 20.63 -5.05 -36.09
C ASP A 271 19.62 -4.98 -37.26
N GLN A 272 20.09 -4.56 -38.45
CA GLN A 272 19.26 -4.39 -39.65
C GLN A 272 18.69 -5.71 -40.18
N ASP A 273 19.47 -6.79 -40.14
CA ASP A 273 19.04 -8.10 -40.66
C ASP A 273 17.94 -8.70 -39.77
N LEU A 274 18.10 -8.53 -38.46
CA LEU A 274 17.07 -8.86 -37.48
C LEU A 274 15.80 -8.03 -37.73
N ALA A 275 15.92 -6.74 -38.06
CA ALA A 275 14.76 -5.89 -38.34
C ALA A 275 13.98 -6.37 -39.56
N VAL A 276 14.67 -6.74 -40.65
CA VAL A 276 14.03 -7.32 -41.84
C VAL A 276 13.31 -8.63 -41.50
N LYS A 277 13.97 -9.52 -40.73
CA LYS A 277 13.37 -10.80 -40.30
C LYS A 277 12.13 -10.59 -39.45
N LEU A 278 12.18 -9.67 -38.48
CA LEU A 278 11.08 -9.39 -37.58
C LEU A 278 9.89 -8.75 -38.28
N ARG A 279 10.11 -7.78 -39.18
CA ARG A 279 9.03 -7.15 -39.97
C ARG A 279 8.28 -8.17 -40.86
N ARG A 280 9.01 -9.12 -41.47
CA ARG A 280 8.40 -10.23 -42.22
C ARG A 280 7.54 -11.15 -41.33
N SER A 281 8.01 -11.43 -40.11
CA SER A 281 7.25 -12.25 -39.16
C SER A 281 6.05 -11.52 -38.56
N LEU A 282 6.17 -10.21 -38.33
CA LEU A 282 5.08 -9.34 -37.85
C LEU A 282 3.91 -9.34 -38.84
N LEU A 283 4.20 -9.18 -40.14
CA LEU A 283 3.20 -9.20 -41.21
C LEU A 283 2.32 -10.45 -41.21
N ARG A 284 2.89 -11.61 -40.84
CA ARG A 284 2.16 -12.88 -40.82
C ARG A 284 1.24 -13.06 -39.61
N GLY A 285 1.37 -12.24 -38.57
CA GLY A 285 0.68 -12.47 -37.30
C GLY A 285 -0.03 -11.26 -36.71
N GLU A 286 0.66 -10.13 -36.58
CA GLU A 286 0.15 -8.97 -35.79
C GLU A 286 -0.34 -7.82 -36.68
N GLY A 287 0.24 -7.65 -37.88
CA GLY A 287 -0.08 -6.54 -38.77
C GLY A 287 1.14 -6.00 -39.50
N LEU A 288 1.00 -4.85 -40.15
CA LEU A 288 2.14 -4.20 -40.82
C LEU A 288 3.14 -3.64 -39.81
N ALA A 289 4.39 -3.49 -40.26
CA ALA A 289 5.44 -2.81 -39.49
C ALA A 289 5.09 -1.36 -39.11
N THR A 290 4.10 -0.77 -39.78
CA THR A 290 3.64 0.60 -39.59
C THR A 290 2.74 0.80 -38.38
N HIS A 291 2.20 -0.27 -37.79
CA HIS A 291 1.32 -0.16 -36.60
C HIS A 291 1.42 -1.36 -35.66
N GLY A 292 1.87 -2.53 -36.13
CA GLY A 292 2.13 -3.68 -35.27
C GLY A 292 0.89 -4.26 -34.57
N GLY A 293 -0.29 -4.08 -35.15
CA GLY A 293 -1.56 -4.50 -34.57
C GLY A 293 -2.19 -3.51 -33.59
N LEU A 294 -1.67 -2.28 -33.52
CA LEU A 294 -2.24 -1.18 -32.74
C LEU A 294 -3.06 -0.22 -33.63
N ALA A 295 -4.00 0.50 -33.01
CA ALA A 295 -4.55 1.70 -33.61
C ALA A 295 -3.54 2.85 -33.48
N ALA A 296 -3.59 3.83 -34.39
CA ALA A 296 -2.64 4.95 -34.36
C ALA A 296 -2.73 5.75 -33.07
N ARG A 297 -3.94 5.90 -32.53
CA ARG A 297 -4.15 6.52 -31.20
C ARG A 297 -3.40 5.84 -30.07
N ASP A 298 -3.23 4.52 -30.11
CA ASP A 298 -2.44 3.81 -29.10
C ASP A 298 -0.94 4.11 -29.26
N LEU A 299 -0.46 4.32 -30.49
CA LEU A 299 0.92 4.75 -30.76
C LEU A 299 1.19 6.15 -30.18
N GLU A 300 0.25 7.08 -30.35
CA GLU A 300 0.31 8.43 -29.74
C GLU A 300 0.36 8.36 -28.22
N GLY A 301 -0.56 7.59 -27.61
CA GLY A 301 -0.59 7.38 -26.17
C GLY A 301 0.72 6.79 -25.63
N MET A 302 1.33 5.87 -26.39
CA MET A 302 2.65 5.29 -26.08
C MET A 302 3.76 6.34 -26.20
N ALA A 303 3.78 7.16 -27.24
CA ALA A 303 4.81 8.17 -27.46
C ALA A 303 4.88 9.16 -26.30
N ILE A 304 3.73 9.69 -25.87
CA ILE A 304 3.63 10.58 -24.70
C ILE A 304 3.94 9.82 -23.41
N GLY A 305 3.38 8.61 -23.24
CA GLY A 305 3.58 7.80 -22.04
C GLY A 305 5.05 7.45 -21.77
N LEU A 306 5.85 7.18 -22.82
CA LEU A 306 7.30 6.96 -22.71
C LEU A 306 8.06 8.17 -22.17
N GLN A 307 7.60 9.39 -22.48
CA GLN A 307 8.21 10.63 -21.97
C GLN A 307 7.83 10.84 -20.51
N GLU A 308 6.54 10.71 -20.18
CA GLU A 308 6.04 10.90 -18.81
C GLU A 308 6.53 9.83 -17.82
N ALA A 309 6.94 8.65 -18.31
CA ALA A 309 7.42 7.54 -17.51
C ALA A 309 8.59 7.93 -16.59
N LEU A 310 9.48 8.82 -17.06
CA LEU A 310 10.69 9.24 -16.36
C LEU A 310 10.53 10.50 -15.52
N ASP A 311 9.30 10.99 -15.32
CA ASP A 311 9.07 12.10 -14.38
C ASP A 311 9.46 11.68 -12.95
N THR A 312 10.38 12.44 -12.34
CA THR A 312 10.96 12.09 -11.04
C THR A 312 9.92 12.17 -9.93
N ASN A 313 8.99 13.13 -9.98
CA ASN A 313 7.95 13.27 -8.97
C ASN A 313 6.94 12.12 -9.05
N HIS A 314 6.54 11.73 -10.27
CA HIS A 314 5.70 10.59 -10.56
C HIS A 314 6.30 9.32 -9.96
N LEU A 315 7.58 9.05 -10.23
CA LEU A 315 8.26 7.86 -9.73
C LEU A 315 8.47 7.90 -8.20
N ALA A 316 8.73 9.07 -7.63
CA ALA A 316 8.80 9.25 -6.19
C ALA A 316 7.49 8.88 -5.49
N HIS A 317 6.36 9.42 -5.97
CA HIS A 317 5.04 9.08 -5.47
C HIS A 317 4.71 7.60 -5.69
N ARG A 318 5.01 7.08 -6.88
CA ARG A 318 4.75 5.68 -7.26
C ARG A 318 5.45 4.70 -6.32
N LEU A 319 6.71 4.94 -5.96
CA LEU A 319 7.45 4.09 -5.03
C LEU A 319 6.94 4.27 -3.59
N GLU A 320 6.66 5.50 -3.16
CA GLU A 320 6.11 5.73 -1.81
C GLU A 320 4.77 5.01 -1.60
N THR A 321 3.92 4.88 -2.62
CA THR A 321 2.69 4.08 -2.54
C THR A 321 2.98 2.62 -2.16
N ILE A 322 3.99 2.00 -2.77
CA ILE A 322 4.36 0.60 -2.49
C ILE A 322 5.12 0.49 -1.16
N GLU A 323 6.06 1.40 -0.90
CA GLU A 323 6.86 1.44 0.33
C GLU A 323 5.97 1.70 1.55
N HIS A 324 4.95 2.55 1.44
CA HIS A 324 3.98 2.81 2.51
C HIS A 324 3.17 1.57 2.87
N LEU A 325 2.62 0.86 1.89
CA LEU A 325 1.91 -0.41 2.12
C LEU A 325 2.83 -1.42 2.82
N ALA A 326 4.00 -1.68 2.23
CA ALA A 326 4.94 -2.66 2.77
C ALA A 326 5.40 -2.33 4.19
N ARG A 327 5.75 -1.06 4.44
CA ARG A 327 6.20 -0.58 5.75
C ARG A 327 5.09 -0.65 6.79
N SER A 328 3.84 -0.37 6.42
CA SER A 328 2.70 -0.41 7.35
C SER A 328 2.36 -1.86 7.73
N LEU A 329 2.31 -2.76 6.75
CA LEU A 329 2.07 -4.18 7.01
C LEU A 329 3.21 -4.84 7.82
N ALA A 330 4.46 -4.57 7.46
CA ALA A 330 5.61 -5.17 8.14
C ALA A 330 5.74 -4.72 9.61
N ARG A 331 5.31 -3.50 9.95
CA ARG A 331 5.30 -3.00 11.35
C ARG A 331 4.37 -3.81 12.25
N GLU A 332 3.29 -4.35 11.70
CA GLU A 332 2.32 -5.18 12.42
C GLU A 332 2.66 -6.67 12.34
N GLY A 333 3.83 -7.03 11.80
CA GLY A 333 4.31 -8.41 11.72
C GLY A 333 3.81 -9.22 10.52
N VAL A 334 3.15 -8.59 9.54
CA VAL A 334 2.77 -9.26 8.28
C VAL A 334 4.03 -9.63 7.49
N PRO A 335 4.17 -10.88 7.01
CA PRO A 335 5.38 -11.38 6.35
C PRO A 335 5.51 -10.87 4.90
N VAL A 336 5.94 -9.61 4.76
CA VAL A 336 6.17 -8.94 3.48
C VAL A 336 7.60 -9.16 2.98
N THR A 337 7.77 -9.42 1.68
CA THR A 337 9.10 -9.47 1.03
C THR A 337 9.84 -8.13 1.16
N GLN A 338 11.06 -8.17 1.67
CA GLN A 338 11.94 -7.01 1.85
C GLN A 338 13.07 -6.98 0.81
N PRO A 339 13.59 -5.78 0.45
CA PRO A 339 12.82 -4.54 0.45
C PRO A 339 11.65 -4.66 -0.54
N PRO A 340 10.59 -3.85 -0.44
CA PRO A 340 9.55 -3.85 -1.46
C PRO A 340 10.13 -3.49 -2.84
N GLY A 341 9.55 -4.10 -3.87
CA GLY A 341 9.91 -3.82 -5.26
C GLY A 341 9.27 -2.54 -5.78
N GLY A 342 9.47 -2.28 -7.07
CA GLY A 342 8.95 -1.10 -7.74
C GLY A 342 7.44 -1.09 -7.84
N HIS A 343 6.81 -2.24 -8.15
CA HIS A 343 5.40 -2.26 -8.56
C HIS A 343 4.41 -2.99 -7.69
N ALA A 344 4.89 -3.84 -6.80
CA ALA A 344 4.02 -4.59 -5.94
C ALA A 344 4.63 -4.89 -4.59
N VAL A 345 3.76 -5.06 -3.61
CA VAL A 345 4.06 -5.72 -2.35
C VAL A 345 3.75 -7.21 -2.50
N GLN A 346 4.65 -8.07 -2.04
CA GLN A 346 4.45 -9.52 -1.97
C GLN A 346 4.36 -9.93 -0.51
N VAL A 347 3.33 -10.70 -0.17
CA VAL A 347 3.09 -11.27 1.16
C VAL A 347 3.27 -12.78 1.07
N ASP A 348 4.06 -13.35 1.98
CA ASP A 348 4.22 -14.79 2.13
C ASP A 348 3.01 -15.39 2.83
N ALA A 349 2.15 -16.05 2.05
CA ALA A 349 0.89 -16.58 2.54
C ALA A 349 1.05 -17.78 3.46
N ARG A 350 2.16 -18.55 3.37
CA ARG A 350 2.41 -19.65 4.33
C ARG A 350 2.74 -19.11 5.70
N ALA A 351 3.59 -18.08 5.74
CA ALA A 351 3.88 -17.40 7.00
C ALA A 351 2.65 -16.62 7.51
N PHE A 352 1.79 -16.13 6.61
CA PHE A 352 0.55 -15.44 6.97
C PHE A 352 -0.51 -16.40 7.51
N LEU A 353 -0.63 -17.61 6.96
CA LEU A 353 -1.62 -18.64 7.32
C LEU A 353 -0.89 -19.93 7.76
N PRO A 354 -0.18 -19.92 8.92
CA PRO A 354 0.72 -21.02 9.31
C PRO A 354 0.00 -22.33 9.66
N HIS A 355 -1.33 -22.31 9.78
CA HIS A 355 -2.18 -23.49 10.02
C HIS A 355 -2.63 -24.17 8.72
N LEU A 356 -2.26 -23.66 7.55
CA LEU A 356 -2.57 -24.23 6.24
C LEU A 356 -1.33 -24.84 5.60
N GLU A 357 -1.48 -26.05 5.07
CA GLU A 357 -0.42 -26.73 4.32
C GLU A 357 -0.38 -26.25 2.86
N PRO A 358 0.71 -26.48 2.09
CA PRO A 358 0.77 -26.08 0.68
C PRO A 358 -0.40 -26.61 -0.17
N GLU A 359 -0.89 -27.82 0.13
CA GLU A 359 -2.05 -28.42 -0.55
C GLU A 359 -3.38 -27.70 -0.29
N ASP A 360 -3.43 -26.84 0.73
CA ASP A 360 -4.57 -26.01 1.09
C ASP A 360 -4.61 -24.67 0.33
N LEU A 361 -3.64 -24.44 -0.56
CA LEU A 361 -3.53 -23.26 -1.41
C LEU A 361 -3.56 -21.93 -0.61
N PRO A 362 -2.66 -21.72 0.37
CA PRO A 362 -2.73 -20.60 1.30
C PRO A 362 -2.73 -19.23 0.62
N ALA A 363 -1.98 -19.03 -0.48
CA ALA A 363 -2.02 -17.75 -1.19
C ALA A 363 -3.36 -17.49 -1.89
N GLN A 364 -3.99 -18.53 -2.44
CA GLN A 364 -5.33 -18.38 -3.04
C GLN A 364 -6.38 -18.17 -1.93
N ALA A 365 -6.28 -18.87 -0.81
CA ALA A 365 -7.16 -18.69 0.34
C ALA A 365 -7.08 -17.26 0.89
N LEU A 366 -5.87 -16.71 1.06
CA LEU A 366 -5.66 -15.32 1.46
C LEU A 366 -6.22 -14.34 0.42
N ALA A 367 -5.99 -14.58 -0.87
CA ALA A 367 -6.54 -13.75 -1.93
C ALA A 367 -8.09 -13.72 -1.91
N CYS A 368 -8.73 -14.88 -1.72
CA CYS A 368 -10.17 -14.98 -1.57
C CYS A 368 -10.67 -14.30 -0.29
N ALA A 369 -9.93 -14.40 0.82
CA ALA A 369 -10.30 -13.73 2.07
C ALA A 369 -10.27 -12.20 1.93
N LEU A 370 -9.27 -11.63 1.25
CA LEU A 370 -9.18 -10.20 0.94
C LEU A 370 -10.37 -9.71 0.10
N TYR A 371 -10.77 -10.51 -0.89
CA TYR A 371 -11.95 -10.19 -1.67
C TYR A 371 -13.22 -10.32 -0.82
N LEU A 372 -13.38 -11.39 -0.04
CA LEU A 372 -14.57 -11.59 0.79
C LEU A 372 -14.74 -10.49 1.85
N VAL A 373 -13.66 -10.09 2.52
CA VAL A 373 -13.68 -9.11 3.61
C VAL A 373 -13.76 -7.67 3.11
N ALA A 374 -13.16 -7.33 1.96
CA ALA A 374 -13.00 -5.93 1.56
C ALA A 374 -13.17 -5.67 0.05
N GLY A 375 -13.57 -6.66 -0.75
CA GLY A 375 -13.68 -6.51 -2.20
C GLY A 375 -12.35 -6.20 -2.89
N ILE A 376 -11.23 -6.56 -2.25
CA ILE A 376 -9.87 -6.35 -2.79
C ILE A 376 -9.49 -7.59 -3.60
N ARG A 377 -9.17 -7.38 -4.89
CA ARG A 377 -8.66 -8.45 -5.75
C ARG A 377 -7.15 -8.36 -5.88
N VAL A 378 -6.45 -9.44 -5.56
CA VAL A 378 -4.98 -9.58 -5.64
C VAL A 378 -4.61 -10.79 -6.49
N ALA A 379 -3.35 -10.88 -6.91
CA ALA A 379 -2.86 -12.03 -7.66
C ALA A 379 -2.19 -13.07 -6.74
N GLU A 380 -2.58 -14.32 -6.90
CA GLU A 380 -1.84 -15.46 -6.36
C GLU A 380 -0.61 -15.76 -7.24
N LEU A 381 0.54 -16.00 -6.60
CA LEU A 381 1.83 -16.33 -7.21
C LEU A 381 2.46 -17.55 -6.52
N GLY A 382 1.64 -18.53 -6.18
CA GLY A 382 2.00 -19.58 -5.25
C GLY A 382 1.66 -20.97 -5.77
N THR A 383 1.12 -21.82 -4.90
CA THR A 383 0.90 -23.24 -5.19
C THR A 383 -0.13 -23.46 -6.31
N LEU A 384 -1.15 -22.62 -6.44
CA LEU A 384 -2.15 -22.76 -7.51
C LEU A 384 -1.53 -22.47 -8.88
N ARG A 385 -0.67 -21.45 -8.98
CA ARG A 385 -0.04 -21.05 -10.25
C ARG A 385 1.18 -21.87 -10.62
N LEU A 386 2.07 -22.14 -9.65
CA LEU A 386 3.40 -22.71 -9.89
C LEU A 386 3.47 -24.21 -9.55
N GLY A 387 2.47 -24.75 -8.86
CA GLY A 387 2.38 -26.16 -8.49
C GLY A 387 1.95 -27.07 -9.63
N GLY A 388 1.75 -28.35 -9.31
CA GLY A 388 1.31 -29.37 -10.29
C GLY A 388 2.42 -29.99 -11.13
N ARG A 389 3.67 -29.58 -10.90
CA ARG A 389 4.83 -30.17 -11.56
C ARG A 389 5.28 -31.40 -10.77
N THR A 390 5.69 -32.43 -11.48
CA THR A 390 6.33 -33.61 -10.90
C THR A 390 7.76 -33.75 -11.38
N ASP A 391 8.62 -34.37 -10.57
CA ASP A 391 9.97 -34.74 -10.96
C ASP A 391 9.96 -35.98 -11.88
N ALA A 392 11.14 -36.42 -12.33
CA ALA A 392 11.28 -37.58 -13.19
C ALA A 392 10.79 -38.91 -12.55
N ARG A 393 10.55 -38.92 -11.24
CA ARG A 393 10.04 -40.06 -10.46
C ARG A 393 8.54 -39.94 -10.18
N GLY A 394 7.88 -38.90 -10.69
CA GLY A 394 6.45 -38.63 -10.46
C GLY A 394 6.15 -37.97 -9.11
N GLN A 395 7.16 -37.55 -8.34
CA GLN A 395 6.94 -36.87 -7.05
C GLN A 395 6.61 -35.38 -7.27
N PRO A 396 5.66 -34.80 -6.53
CA PRO A 396 5.36 -33.37 -6.61
C PRO A 396 6.59 -32.51 -6.32
N ILE A 397 6.87 -31.54 -7.20
CA ILE A 397 7.91 -30.54 -6.97
C ILE A 397 7.29 -29.43 -6.11
N PRO A 398 7.77 -29.21 -4.88
CA PRO A 398 7.23 -28.18 -4.01
C PRO A 398 7.50 -26.79 -4.60
N VAL A 399 6.52 -25.89 -4.45
CA VAL A 399 6.71 -24.48 -4.81
C VAL A 399 7.56 -23.83 -3.70
N PRO A 400 8.61 -23.06 -4.03
CA PRO A 400 9.49 -22.49 -3.00
C PRO A 400 8.77 -21.47 -2.11
N HIS A 401 7.89 -20.64 -2.66
CA HIS A 401 7.12 -19.63 -1.94
C HIS A 401 5.65 -19.63 -2.36
N ASP A 402 4.75 -19.29 -1.44
CA ASP A 402 3.32 -19.13 -1.70
C ASP A 402 2.96 -17.66 -1.53
N LEU A 403 3.10 -16.88 -2.60
CA LEU A 403 3.05 -15.42 -2.49
C LEU A 403 1.70 -14.86 -2.95
N VAL A 404 1.20 -13.83 -2.25
CA VAL A 404 0.12 -12.96 -2.73
C VAL A 404 0.72 -11.62 -3.13
N ARG A 405 0.40 -11.17 -4.35
CA ARG A 405 0.93 -9.92 -4.92
C ARG A 405 -0.13 -8.83 -5.02
N TYR A 406 0.18 -7.69 -4.41
CA TYR A 406 -0.59 -6.46 -4.40
C TYR A 406 0.01 -5.49 -5.43
N SER A 407 -0.49 -5.53 -6.67
CA SER A 407 0.08 -4.76 -7.80
C SER A 407 -0.69 -3.47 -7.99
N PHE A 408 -0.10 -2.31 -7.70
CA PHE A 408 -0.81 -1.03 -7.86
C PHE A 408 -0.72 -0.51 -9.29
N PRO A 409 -1.87 -0.24 -9.94
CA PRO A 409 -1.90 0.49 -11.19
C PRO A 409 -1.38 1.93 -11.01
N ARG A 410 -0.62 2.41 -11.99
CA ARG A 410 -0.02 3.75 -11.97
C ARG A 410 -1.11 4.82 -12.05
N ARG A 411 -1.07 5.80 -11.14
CA ARG A 411 -1.94 6.99 -11.11
C ARG A 411 -3.45 6.70 -10.92
N THR A 412 -3.80 5.50 -10.46
CA THR A 412 -5.21 5.07 -10.34
C THR A 412 -5.74 5.20 -8.91
N TYR A 413 -4.97 4.75 -7.92
CA TYR A 413 -5.39 4.73 -6.51
C TYR A 413 -4.66 5.80 -5.70
N THR A 414 -5.37 6.35 -4.72
CA THR A 414 -4.86 7.37 -3.79
C THR A 414 -4.35 6.74 -2.50
N ARG A 415 -3.72 7.56 -1.64
CA ARG A 415 -3.31 7.15 -0.29
C ARG A 415 -4.43 6.47 0.53
N SER A 416 -5.66 6.99 0.49
CA SER A 416 -6.78 6.41 1.25
C SER A 416 -7.16 4.99 0.79
N HIS A 417 -6.98 4.68 -0.50
CA HIS A 417 -7.18 3.31 -1.00
C HIS A 417 -6.07 2.37 -0.52
N VAL A 418 -4.84 2.87 -0.40
CA VAL A 418 -3.73 2.09 0.19
C VAL A 418 -4.00 1.83 1.67
N ASP A 419 -4.47 2.84 2.41
CA ASP A 419 -4.82 2.70 3.83
C ASP A 419 -5.99 1.71 4.03
N TYR A 420 -6.99 1.71 3.15
CA TYR A 420 -8.06 0.70 3.12
C TYR A 420 -7.52 -0.72 2.89
N VAL A 421 -6.55 -0.89 1.98
CA VAL A 421 -5.89 -2.18 1.75
C VAL A 421 -5.08 -2.61 2.98
N ILE A 422 -4.39 -1.69 3.65
CA ILE A 422 -3.68 -1.97 4.91
C ILE A 422 -4.66 -2.47 5.96
N GLU A 423 -5.75 -1.74 6.21
CA GLU A 423 -6.77 -2.10 7.20
C GLU A 423 -7.34 -3.49 6.94
N ALA A 424 -7.75 -3.77 5.69
CA ALA A 424 -8.31 -5.07 5.32
C ALA A 424 -7.30 -6.21 5.48
N THR A 425 -6.03 -6.02 5.10
CA THR A 425 -5.00 -7.04 5.29
C THR A 425 -4.73 -7.29 6.77
N LEU A 426 -4.70 -6.24 7.61
CA LEU A 426 -4.49 -6.38 9.06
C LEU A 426 -5.66 -7.05 9.77
N GLU A 427 -6.90 -6.76 9.35
CA GLU A 427 -8.09 -7.43 9.88
C GLU A 427 -8.04 -8.94 9.64
N ILE A 428 -7.67 -9.35 8.41
CA ILE A 428 -7.49 -10.77 8.08
C ILE A 428 -6.29 -11.34 8.83
N PHE A 429 -5.21 -10.58 9.00
CA PHE A 429 -4.04 -11.04 9.74
C PHE A 429 -4.36 -11.31 11.21
N ALA A 430 -5.12 -10.43 11.87
CA ALA A 430 -5.59 -10.64 13.25
C ALA A 430 -6.48 -11.89 13.37
N ASN A 431 -7.31 -12.15 12.36
CA ASN A 431 -8.25 -13.26 12.30
C ASN A 431 -7.75 -14.48 11.50
N ARG A 432 -6.45 -14.55 11.19
CA ARG A 432 -5.87 -15.49 10.21
C ARG A 432 -6.20 -16.96 10.45
N HIS A 433 -6.28 -17.36 11.72
CA HIS A 433 -6.63 -18.72 12.15
C HIS A 433 -8.02 -19.19 11.68
N ARG A 434 -8.89 -18.25 11.27
CA ARG A 434 -10.25 -18.51 10.79
C ARG A 434 -10.31 -18.78 9.28
N VAL A 435 -9.26 -18.45 8.53
CA VAL A 435 -9.22 -18.65 7.07
C VAL A 435 -9.04 -20.14 6.79
N ALA A 436 -10.00 -20.74 6.09
CA ALA A 436 -9.92 -22.12 5.64
C ALA A 436 -9.11 -22.25 4.35
N GLY A 437 -8.43 -23.39 4.20
CA GLY A 437 -7.82 -23.80 2.94
C GLY A 437 -8.83 -24.00 1.82
N LEU A 438 -8.34 -24.04 0.58
CA LEU A 438 -9.11 -24.38 -0.61
C LEU A 438 -8.68 -25.74 -1.14
N GLU A 439 -9.61 -26.45 -1.78
CA GLU A 439 -9.30 -27.64 -2.57
C GLU A 439 -9.68 -27.45 -4.04
N ILE A 440 -8.89 -28.05 -4.93
CA ILE A 440 -9.11 -28.03 -6.38
C ILE A 440 -10.17 -29.09 -6.72
N LEU A 441 -11.27 -28.65 -7.32
CA LEU A 441 -12.33 -29.53 -7.84
C LEU A 441 -12.07 -29.92 -9.29
N ASP A 442 -11.65 -28.93 -10.08
CA ASP A 442 -11.25 -29.08 -11.46
C ASP A 442 -10.00 -28.24 -11.68
N GLU A 443 -8.98 -28.88 -12.23
CA GLU A 443 -7.67 -28.28 -12.44
C GLU A 443 -7.67 -27.34 -13.67
N GLY A 444 -8.41 -27.70 -14.72
CA GLY A 444 -8.45 -26.98 -16.00
C GLY A 444 -7.10 -26.91 -16.74
N ASP A 445 -7.10 -26.22 -17.88
CA ASP A 445 -5.85 -25.87 -18.60
C ASP A 445 -5.26 -24.59 -17.99
N ARG A 446 -4.00 -24.69 -17.52
CA ARG A 446 -3.29 -23.67 -16.72
C ARG A 446 -4.02 -23.29 -15.42
N ARG A 447 -4.04 -24.22 -14.45
CA ARG A 447 -4.51 -24.08 -13.05
C ARG A 447 -5.03 -22.70 -12.64
N HIS A 448 -4.13 -21.76 -12.35
CA HIS A 448 -4.49 -20.41 -11.89
C HIS A 448 -5.51 -19.65 -12.75
N LEU A 449 -5.61 -19.90 -14.06
CA LEU A 449 -6.55 -19.22 -14.96
C LEU A 449 -7.94 -19.83 -14.97
N THR A 450 -8.05 -21.15 -14.82
CA THR A 450 -9.28 -21.90 -15.16
C THR A 450 -9.74 -22.85 -14.06
N ALA A 451 -8.95 -23.08 -13.03
CA ALA A 451 -9.31 -24.00 -11.94
C ALA A 451 -10.61 -23.57 -11.25
N SER A 452 -11.38 -24.57 -10.84
CA SER A 452 -12.56 -24.43 -10.00
C SER A 452 -12.23 -24.97 -8.62
N LEU A 453 -12.48 -24.17 -7.58
CA LEU A 453 -12.05 -24.44 -6.21
C LEU A 453 -13.26 -24.40 -5.25
N ARG A 454 -13.10 -24.96 -4.05
CA ARG A 454 -14.02 -24.74 -2.92
C ARG A 454 -13.29 -24.70 -1.57
N PRO A 455 -13.86 -24.07 -0.53
CA PRO A 455 -13.30 -24.11 0.82
C PRO A 455 -13.38 -25.50 1.45
N ARG A 456 -12.28 -25.90 2.09
CA ARG A 456 -12.28 -27.09 2.95
C ARG A 456 -13.18 -26.85 4.16
N GLY A 457 -14.17 -27.72 4.34
CA GLY A 457 -15.18 -27.56 5.39
C GLY A 457 -16.35 -26.64 5.00
N GLY A 458 -16.49 -26.28 3.72
CA GLY A 458 -17.68 -25.64 3.15
C GLY A 458 -17.76 -24.11 3.30
N LYS A 459 -16.98 -23.49 4.19
CA LYS A 459 -16.89 -22.03 4.34
C LYS A 459 -15.44 -21.54 4.31
N LEU A 460 -15.19 -20.41 3.64
CA LEU A 460 -13.85 -19.80 3.59
C LEU A 460 -13.41 -19.19 4.91
N LEU A 461 -14.34 -18.56 5.65
CA LEU A 461 -14.10 -18.03 6.99
C LEU A 461 -14.90 -18.88 7.99
N ARG A 462 -14.18 -19.48 8.95
CA ARG A 462 -14.75 -20.27 10.04
C ARG A 462 -15.31 -19.31 11.09
N ASP A 463 -16.53 -19.57 11.54
CA ASP A 463 -17.39 -18.69 12.38
C ASP A 463 -17.88 -17.43 11.66
N ASP A 464 -18.99 -16.84 12.14
CA ASP A 464 -19.51 -15.57 11.62
C ASP A 464 -18.42 -14.50 11.78
N HIS A 465 -17.67 -14.21 10.71
CA HIS A 465 -16.73 -13.09 10.69
C HIS A 465 -17.52 -11.86 11.14
N PRO A 466 -16.99 -11.03 12.07
CA PRO A 466 -17.69 -9.81 12.45
C PRO A 466 -18.13 -9.12 11.17
N ARG A 467 -19.46 -9.03 11.02
CA ARG A 467 -20.07 -8.45 9.83
C ARG A 467 -19.50 -7.05 9.73
N GLU A 468 -19.06 -6.70 8.54
CA GLU A 468 -18.57 -5.38 8.21
C GLU A 468 -19.37 -4.32 8.97
N LEU A 469 -18.70 -3.59 9.88
CA LEU A 469 -19.31 -2.42 10.51
C LEU A 469 -19.77 -1.48 9.37
N PRO A 470 -20.91 -0.78 9.49
CA PRO A 470 -21.27 0.28 8.56
C PRO A 470 -20.06 1.20 8.29
N PRO A 471 -19.86 1.74 7.07
CA PRO A 471 -18.68 2.58 6.75
C PRO A 471 -18.42 3.70 7.77
N GLU A 472 -19.49 4.22 8.39
CA GLU A 472 -19.49 5.23 9.46
C GLU A 472 -18.78 4.76 10.76
N LEU A 473 -18.69 3.45 10.98
CA LEU A 473 -18.15 2.79 12.17
C LEU A 473 -16.80 2.08 11.93
N ARG A 474 -16.24 2.10 10.71
CA ARG A 474 -14.97 1.41 10.36
C ARG A 474 -13.70 2.22 10.64
N THR A 475 -13.80 3.53 10.82
CA THR A 475 -12.62 4.44 10.98
C THR A 475 -11.97 4.40 12.35
N LEU A 476 -12.20 3.33 13.09
CA LEU A 476 -12.09 3.30 14.53
C LEU A 476 -10.89 2.43 14.94
N GLY A 477 -9.82 3.08 15.45
CA GLY A 477 -8.62 2.39 15.98
C GLY A 477 -8.93 1.54 17.23
N PRO A 478 -7.92 1.06 17.99
CA PRO A 478 -8.16 0.28 19.22
C PRO A 478 -8.99 1.07 20.25
N CYS A 479 -8.96 2.40 20.15
CA CYS A 479 -9.97 3.27 20.70
C CYS A 479 -10.82 3.80 19.55
N SER A 480 -12.12 3.57 19.65
CA SER A 480 -12.94 3.63 18.46
C SER A 480 -12.95 5.05 17.86
N HIS A 481 -13.05 6.13 18.63
CA HIS A 481 -13.13 7.47 18.03
C HIS A 481 -11.80 8.27 18.06
N PRO A 482 -11.38 8.93 16.95
CA PRO A 482 -10.14 9.72 16.90
C PRO A 482 -10.02 10.82 17.98
N LEU A 483 -11.14 11.39 18.42
CA LEU A 483 -11.15 12.37 19.51
C LEU A 483 -10.70 11.76 20.84
N ILE A 484 -11.12 10.52 21.13
CA ILE A 484 -10.79 9.81 22.38
C ILE A 484 -9.32 9.35 22.36
N GLU A 485 -8.84 8.92 21.20
CA GLU A 485 -7.44 8.54 20.98
C GLU A 485 -6.49 9.74 21.14
N LYS A 486 -6.84 10.87 20.51
CA LYS A 486 -6.06 12.12 20.56
C LYS A 486 -6.12 12.81 21.93
N ARG A 487 -7.17 12.60 22.73
CA ARG A 487 -7.31 13.22 24.05
C ARG A 487 -6.07 12.96 24.92
N ARG A 488 -5.46 14.04 25.41
CA ARG A 488 -4.35 14.05 26.36
C ARG A 488 -4.60 15.16 27.38
N SER A 489 -4.14 14.97 28.61
CA SER A 489 -4.14 15.99 29.65
C SER A 489 -2.72 16.54 29.77
N THR A 490 -2.24 17.23 28.74
CA THR A 490 -0.96 17.95 28.78
C THR A 490 -1.11 19.23 29.61
N ARG A 491 0.02 19.83 29.97
CA ARG A 491 0.15 20.93 30.92
C ARG A 491 0.78 22.17 30.31
N ALA A 492 1.41 22.04 29.14
CA ALA A 492 1.90 23.17 28.37
C ALA A 492 0.75 23.84 27.59
N PHE A 493 0.61 25.16 27.75
CA PHE A 493 -0.38 25.97 27.02
C PHE A 493 0.32 27.07 26.24
N ALA A 494 -0.14 27.31 25.01
CA ALA A 494 0.33 28.42 24.20
C ALA A 494 -0.35 29.73 24.67
N ASP A 495 0.35 30.87 24.54
CA ASP A 495 -0.25 32.19 24.74
C ASP A 495 -1.09 32.59 23.53
N LEU A 496 -2.17 31.83 23.30
CA LEU A 496 -3.13 32.03 22.22
C LEU A 496 -4.53 32.24 22.80
N HIS A 497 -5.24 33.21 22.21
CA HIS A 497 -6.60 33.53 22.59
C HIS A 497 -7.58 32.44 22.12
N VAL A 498 -8.44 31.97 23.03
CA VAL A 498 -9.59 31.12 22.71
C VAL A 498 -10.80 32.02 22.46
N SER A 499 -11.27 32.03 21.22
CA SER A 499 -12.41 32.87 20.81
C SER A 499 -13.71 32.50 21.53
N ASP A 500 -14.61 33.47 21.70
CA ASP A 500 -15.93 33.25 22.29
C ASP A 500 -16.74 32.20 21.51
N ALA A 501 -16.62 32.15 20.18
CA ALA A 501 -17.31 31.16 19.36
C ALA A 501 -16.85 29.72 19.62
N VAL A 502 -15.55 29.52 19.87
CA VAL A 502 -15.00 28.21 20.27
C VAL A 502 -15.50 27.85 21.66
N LEU A 503 -15.42 28.80 22.60
CA LEU A 503 -15.90 28.62 23.97
C LEU A 503 -17.41 28.29 24.02
N ASP A 504 -18.22 28.93 23.18
CA ASP A 504 -19.66 28.67 23.15
C ASP A 504 -19.95 27.22 22.71
N ARG A 505 -19.25 26.72 21.69
CA ARG A 505 -19.38 25.31 21.25
C ARG A 505 -18.99 24.32 22.34
N LEU A 506 -17.88 24.58 23.04
CA LEU A 506 -17.46 23.79 24.21
C LEU A 506 -18.55 23.72 25.29
N LEU A 507 -19.14 24.86 25.64
CA LEU A 507 -20.19 24.96 26.65
C LEU A 507 -21.49 24.29 26.19
N GLN A 508 -21.82 24.37 24.89
CA GLN A 508 -22.94 23.62 24.33
C GLN A 508 -22.70 22.11 24.45
N SER A 509 -21.50 21.61 24.11
CA SER A 509 -21.18 20.18 24.25
C SER A 509 -21.31 19.69 25.69
N PHE A 510 -20.86 20.48 26.67
CA PHE A 510 -21.06 20.20 28.09
C PHE A 510 -22.56 20.13 28.44
N ARG A 511 -23.37 21.10 27.98
CA ARG A 511 -24.82 21.14 28.23
C ARG A 511 -25.58 19.94 27.66
N TRP A 512 -25.09 19.39 26.54
CA TRP A 512 -25.73 18.26 25.85
C TRP A 512 -25.47 16.88 26.49
N ALA A 513 -24.74 16.82 27.60
CA ALA A 513 -24.48 15.56 28.28
C ALA A 513 -25.75 14.94 28.88
N PRO A 514 -25.91 13.61 28.83
CA PRO A 514 -27.02 12.93 29.47
C PRO A 514 -26.88 12.96 31.00
N SER A 515 -28.00 12.95 31.71
CA SER A 515 -28.04 12.83 33.18
C SER A 515 -29.20 11.94 33.62
N CYS A 516 -29.07 11.31 34.78
CA CYS A 516 -30.10 10.47 35.34
C CYS A 516 -31.40 11.28 35.55
N ALA A 517 -32.51 10.77 35.00
CA ALA A 517 -33.81 11.46 34.95
C ALA A 517 -33.74 12.92 34.42
N ASN A 518 -32.74 13.23 33.57
CA ASN A 518 -32.47 14.55 33.02
C ASN A 518 -32.33 15.67 34.07
N ARG A 519 -31.79 15.35 35.26
CA ARG A 519 -31.71 16.26 36.39
C ARG A 519 -30.60 17.32 36.32
N GLN A 520 -29.57 17.07 35.51
CA GLN A 520 -28.46 18.00 35.23
C GLN A 520 -27.91 18.72 36.49
N PRO A 521 -27.35 17.96 37.46
CA PRO A 521 -26.94 18.46 38.78
C PRO A 521 -25.64 19.29 38.74
N TRP A 522 -25.30 19.87 37.59
CA TRP A 522 -24.02 20.53 37.32
C TRP A 522 -24.18 22.00 36.92
N ARG A 523 -23.15 22.81 37.17
CA ARG A 523 -22.97 24.16 36.59
C ARG A 523 -21.49 24.37 36.26
N LEU A 524 -21.21 25.34 35.40
CA LEU A 524 -19.84 25.79 35.14
C LEU A 524 -19.70 27.26 35.52
N ILE A 525 -18.54 27.60 36.09
CA ILE A 525 -18.06 28.98 36.13
C ILE A 525 -16.81 29.05 35.25
N VAL A 526 -16.87 29.85 34.20
CA VAL A 526 -15.76 30.03 33.26
C VAL A 526 -15.01 31.29 33.62
N THR A 527 -13.74 31.16 33.99
CA THR A 527 -12.90 32.30 34.36
C THR A 527 -11.80 32.53 33.31
N ARG A 528 -11.63 33.80 32.93
CA ARG A 528 -10.62 34.30 31.96
C ARG A 528 -9.65 35.22 32.70
N ARG A 529 -9.01 36.20 32.05
CA ARG A 529 -8.19 37.21 32.73
C ARG A 529 -9.07 38.17 33.56
N SER A 530 -9.51 37.76 34.76
CA SER A 530 -10.34 38.53 35.70
C SER A 530 -9.81 38.44 37.15
N ALA A 531 -10.34 39.26 38.06
CA ALA A 531 -9.95 39.23 39.47
C ALA A 531 -10.32 37.90 40.15
N GLU A 532 -11.47 37.33 39.78
CA GLU A 532 -11.94 36.03 40.25
C GLU A 532 -11.04 34.89 39.78
N ARG A 533 -10.48 35.00 38.56
CA ARG A 533 -9.46 34.06 38.08
C ARG A 533 -8.20 34.12 38.93
N ALA A 534 -7.70 35.31 39.25
CA ALA A 534 -6.50 35.43 40.09
C ALA A 534 -6.73 34.86 41.49
N ALA A 535 -7.91 35.08 42.07
CA ALA A 535 -8.30 34.46 43.33
C ALA A 535 -8.41 32.92 43.21
N LEU A 536 -8.92 32.40 42.10
CA LEU A 536 -8.98 30.96 41.83
C LEU A 536 -7.59 30.34 41.61
N ASP A 537 -6.68 31.03 40.93
CA ASP A 537 -5.29 30.59 40.73
C ASP A 537 -4.51 30.47 42.06
N ALA A 538 -4.90 31.24 43.08
CA ALA A 538 -4.33 31.17 44.43
C ALA A 538 -4.79 29.93 45.23
N THR A 539 -5.81 29.20 44.75
CA THR A 539 -6.29 27.97 45.41
C THR A 539 -5.64 26.71 44.86
N LEU A 540 -4.87 26.82 43.77
CA LEU A 540 -4.15 25.70 43.16
C LEU A 540 -3.05 25.19 44.09
N MET A 541 -2.97 23.87 44.26
CA MET A 541 -1.89 23.22 45.02
C MET A 541 -0.60 23.12 44.18
N GLU A 542 0.55 22.90 44.84
CA GLU A 542 1.90 22.86 44.24
C GLU A 542 1.99 22.04 42.93
N GLY A 543 1.29 20.89 42.84
CA GLY A 543 1.29 20.04 41.65
C GLY A 543 0.51 20.57 40.43
N ASN A 544 -0.25 21.66 40.58
CA ASN A 544 -1.17 22.22 39.58
C ASN A 544 -0.92 23.70 39.24
N GLU A 545 0.15 24.31 39.74
CA GLU A 545 0.43 25.73 39.49
C GLU A 545 0.65 26.05 38.00
N TRP A 546 1.08 25.07 37.20
CA TRP A 546 1.20 25.19 35.73
C TRP A 546 -0.13 25.61 35.07
N ALA A 547 -1.27 25.35 35.69
CA ALA A 547 -2.58 25.74 35.15
C ALA A 547 -2.78 27.27 35.09
N ARG A 548 -1.98 28.05 35.82
CA ARG A 548 -1.97 29.53 35.70
C ARG A 548 -1.65 30.01 34.28
N ALA A 549 -0.89 29.21 33.52
CA ALA A 549 -0.57 29.51 32.12
C ALA A 549 -1.75 29.29 31.16
N ALA A 550 -2.79 28.54 31.55
CA ALA A 550 -3.94 28.30 30.69
C ALA A 550 -4.79 29.59 30.55
N PRO A 551 -5.21 29.98 29.33
CA PRO A 551 -6.00 31.19 29.13
C PRO A 551 -7.39 31.13 29.79
N ILE A 552 -7.91 29.93 30.04
CA ILE A 552 -9.22 29.70 30.67
C ILE A 552 -9.09 28.67 31.79
N LEU A 553 -9.73 28.94 32.92
CA LEU A 553 -9.93 27.97 34.01
C LEU A 553 -11.42 27.83 34.29
N VAL A 554 -11.95 26.61 34.16
CA VAL A 554 -13.37 26.31 34.33
C VAL A 554 -13.57 25.57 35.64
N ALA A 555 -14.39 26.12 36.54
CA ALA A 555 -14.83 25.42 37.73
C ALA A 555 -16.08 24.60 37.41
N VAL A 556 -16.00 23.29 37.60
CA VAL A 556 -17.13 22.36 37.47
C VAL A 556 -17.81 22.25 38.82
N LEU A 557 -19.07 22.66 38.88
CA LEU A 557 -19.89 22.64 40.08
C LEU A 557 -20.85 21.46 40.08
N MET A 558 -21.09 20.88 41.26
CA MET A 558 -22.03 19.79 41.47
C MET A 558 -22.96 20.12 42.65
N ASN A 559 -24.23 19.78 42.51
CA ASN A 559 -25.21 19.80 43.59
C ASN A 559 -25.92 18.44 43.68
N GLN A 560 -25.65 17.71 44.76
CA GLN A 560 -26.21 16.37 44.98
C GLN A 560 -27.72 16.37 45.22
N GLU A 561 -28.28 17.46 45.74
CA GLU A 561 -29.71 17.60 46.02
C GLU A 561 -30.55 17.72 44.73
N LEU A 562 -29.93 18.15 43.63
CA LEU A 562 -30.59 18.21 42.32
C LEU A 562 -30.60 16.85 41.61
N ALA A 563 -29.69 15.94 41.94
CA ALA A 563 -29.52 14.69 41.23
C ALA A 563 -30.59 13.65 41.58
N ALA A 564 -30.82 12.72 40.65
CA ALA A 564 -31.62 11.56 40.96
C ALA A 564 -30.89 10.65 41.95
N THR A 565 -31.62 10.15 42.95
CA THR A 565 -31.19 9.06 43.82
C THR A 565 -32.02 7.83 43.50
N VAL A 566 -31.39 6.79 42.95
CA VAL A 566 -32.06 5.55 42.55
C VAL A 566 -31.42 4.41 43.34
N HIS A 567 -32.23 3.65 44.07
CA HIS A 567 -31.77 2.57 44.95
C HIS A 567 -30.67 3.00 45.95
N GLY A 568 -30.75 4.22 46.48
CA GLY A 568 -29.78 4.77 47.43
C GLY A 568 -28.48 5.28 46.82
N ILE A 569 -28.32 5.19 45.48
CA ILE A 569 -27.16 5.74 44.77
C ILE A 569 -27.52 7.14 44.24
N ASN A 570 -26.76 8.14 44.68
CA ASN A 570 -26.86 9.50 44.14
C ASN A 570 -26.03 9.61 42.85
N TYR A 571 -26.67 9.99 41.74
CA TYR A 571 -26.03 10.01 40.42
C TYR A 571 -25.25 11.30 40.11
N ALA A 572 -25.22 12.30 41.00
CA ALA A 572 -24.56 13.58 40.73
C ALA A 572 -23.10 13.45 40.27
N PRO A 573 -22.24 12.61 40.90
CA PRO A 573 -20.85 12.49 40.48
C PRO A 573 -20.70 11.85 39.08
N PHE A 574 -21.51 10.83 38.78
CA PHE A 574 -21.51 10.16 37.49
C PHE A 574 -21.96 11.13 36.38
N ASP A 575 -23.08 11.80 36.61
CA ASP A 575 -23.66 12.81 35.72
C ASP A 575 -22.65 13.95 35.44
N CYS A 576 -22.02 14.51 36.47
CA CYS A 576 -20.99 15.55 36.30
C CYS A 576 -19.76 15.05 35.54
N GLY A 577 -19.38 13.78 35.73
CA GLY A 577 -18.30 13.13 34.99
C GLY A 577 -18.59 13.07 33.48
N LEU A 578 -19.81 12.68 33.10
CA LEU A 578 -20.24 12.65 31.70
C LEU A 578 -20.21 14.04 31.06
N ALA A 579 -20.74 15.05 31.76
CA ALA A 579 -20.73 16.43 31.29
C ALA A 579 -19.30 16.96 31.10
N THR A 580 -18.41 16.66 32.04
CA THR A 580 -17.00 17.05 31.95
C THR A 580 -16.30 16.35 30.79
N GLU A 581 -16.52 15.06 30.55
CA GLU A 581 -15.89 14.36 29.41
C GLU A 581 -16.37 14.93 28.06
N ASN A 582 -17.65 15.31 27.93
CA ASN A 582 -18.14 16.00 26.73
C ASN A 582 -17.37 17.30 26.46
N LEU A 583 -17.12 18.10 27.50
CA LEU A 583 -16.31 19.33 27.40
C LEU A 583 -14.89 19.02 26.92
N LEU A 584 -14.26 17.97 27.46
CA LEU A 584 -12.90 17.57 27.12
C LEU A 584 -12.78 17.07 25.67
N LEU A 585 -13.74 16.27 25.20
CA LEU A 585 -13.75 15.79 23.82
C LEU A 585 -14.02 16.92 22.83
N ALA A 586 -14.89 17.87 23.18
CA ALA A 586 -15.12 19.08 22.39
C ALA A 586 -13.85 19.94 22.31
N ALA A 587 -13.08 20.05 23.40
CA ALA A 587 -11.79 20.73 23.37
C ALA A 587 -10.83 20.11 22.36
N VAL A 588 -10.72 18.77 22.33
CA VAL A 588 -9.89 18.08 21.34
C VAL A 588 -10.37 18.33 19.91
N ALA A 589 -11.68 18.36 19.67
CA ALA A 589 -12.24 18.64 18.35
C ALA A 589 -11.89 20.04 17.84
N GLU A 590 -11.76 21.01 18.75
CA GLU A 590 -11.36 22.39 18.47
C GLU A 590 -9.82 22.59 18.46
N GLY A 591 -9.04 21.51 18.63
CA GLY A 591 -7.58 21.57 18.70
C GLY A 591 -7.02 22.10 20.02
N LEU A 592 -7.85 22.15 21.06
CA LEU A 592 -7.48 22.57 22.42
C LEU A 592 -7.10 21.37 23.30
N VAL A 593 -6.43 21.69 24.40
CA VAL A 593 -6.20 20.81 25.54
C VAL A 593 -7.19 21.17 26.64
N GLY A 594 -7.86 20.15 27.18
CA GLY A 594 -8.61 20.24 28.42
C GLY A 594 -7.98 19.36 29.49
N HIS A 595 -7.58 19.97 30.61
CA HIS A 595 -6.94 19.27 31.72
C HIS A 595 -7.77 19.38 33.00
N PRO A 596 -8.54 18.33 33.38
CA PRO A 596 -9.26 18.31 34.64
C PRO A 596 -8.32 18.05 35.82
N MET A 597 -8.54 18.76 36.92
CA MET A 597 -7.71 18.74 38.12
C MET A 597 -8.56 18.65 39.38
N ALA A 598 -8.08 17.88 40.36
CA ALA A 598 -8.66 17.79 41.70
C ALA A 598 -7.76 18.39 42.80
N GLY A 599 -6.51 18.77 42.49
CA GLY A 599 -5.56 19.33 43.46
C GLY A 599 -5.69 20.84 43.60
N PHE A 600 -6.72 21.29 44.30
CA PHE A 600 -6.99 22.69 44.67
C PHE A 600 -7.73 22.74 46.01
N ASP A 601 -7.65 23.87 46.72
CA ASP A 601 -8.42 24.12 47.93
C ASP A 601 -9.88 24.45 47.57
N GLU A 602 -10.78 23.49 47.75
CA GLU A 602 -12.18 23.60 47.36
C GLU A 602 -12.96 24.65 48.17
N PRO A 603 -12.90 24.69 49.52
CA PRO A 603 -13.49 25.77 50.30
C PRO A 603 -13.04 27.17 49.86
N ALA A 604 -11.74 27.35 49.62
CA ALA A 604 -11.20 28.62 49.15
C ALA A 604 -11.67 28.96 47.73
N ALA A 605 -11.70 27.98 46.83
CA ALA A 605 -12.21 28.16 45.46
C ALA A 605 -13.68 28.54 45.45
N ARG A 606 -14.48 27.91 46.32
CA ARG A 606 -15.90 28.21 46.50
C ARG A 606 -16.12 29.64 46.97
N GLN A 607 -15.34 30.08 47.96
CA GLN A 607 -15.36 31.46 48.45
C GLN A 607 -14.93 32.45 47.36
N ALA A 608 -13.84 32.18 46.64
CA ALA A 608 -13.31 33.03 45.58
C ALA A 608 -14.31 33.25 44.44
N LEU A 609 -15.11 32.22 44.13
CA LEU A 609 -16.10 32.25 43.05
C LEU A 609 -17.52 32.60 43.52
N GLY A 610 -17.73 32.86 44.81
CA GLY A 610 -19.05 33.17 45.37
C GLY A 610 -20.06 32.03 45.22
N VAL A 611 -19.62 30.77 45.26
CA VAL A 611 -20.49 29.60 45.06
C VAL A 611 -21.27 29.31 46.35
N PRO A 612 -22.62 29.29 46.32
CA PRO A 612 -23.43 29.11 47.52
C PRO A 612 -23.58 27.63 47.91
N ASP A 613 -23.88 27.34 49.18
CA ASP A 613 -24.39 26.02 49.58
C ASP A 613 -25.71 25.71 48.84
N PRO A 614 -25.98 24.43 48.47
CA PRO A 614 -25.17 23.23 48.72
C PRO A 614 -24.22 22.88 47.54
N TRP A 615 -23.84 23.84 46.68
CA TRP A 615 -22.96 23.59 45.55
C TRP A 615 -21.51 23.35 45.99
N ARG A 616 -20.85 22.41 45.32
CA ARG A 616 -19.43 22.06 45.51
C ARG A 616 -18.66 22.25 44.22
N VAL A 617 -17.40 22.69 44.29
CA VAL A 617 -16.49 22.68 43.13
C VAL A 617 -15.82 21.31 43.06
N VAL A 618 -16.18 20.46 42.09
CA VAL A 618 -15.68 19.08 42.03
C VAL A 618 -14.43 18.92 41.17
N ALA A 619 -14.19 19.85 40.25
CA ALA A 619 -12.99 19.87 39.43
C ALA A 619 -12.72 21.28 38.89
N LEU A 620 -11.44 21.58 38.64
CA LEU A 620 -11.02 22.70 37.81
C LEU A 620 -10.49 22.15 36.48
N VAL A 621 -10.90 22.75 35.36
CA VAL A 621 -10.44 22.36 34.02
C VAL A 621 -9.66 23.51 33.39
N ALA A 622 -8.35 23.30 33.18
CA ALA A 622 -7.53 24.22 32.42
C ALA A 622 -7.79 24.01 30.91
N LEU A 623 -8.09 25.08 30.18
CA LEU A 623 -8.43 25.05 28.75
C LEU A 623 -7.57 26.04 27.96
N GLY A 624 -7.03 25.58 26.83
CA GLY A 624 -6.25 26.41 25.91
C GLY A 624 -5.59 25.60 24.79
N PHE A 625 -4.91 26.28 23.87
CA PHE A 625 -4.14 25.61 22.82
C PHE A 625 -2.88 24.95 23.40
N PRO A 626 -2.44 23.79 22.86
CA PRO A 626 -1.22 23.13 23.31
C PRO A 626 0.00 24.04 23.12
N GLY A 627 0.80 24.19 24.17
CA GLY A 627 2.05 24.98 24.18
C GLY A 627 3.30 24.12 24.00
N ASP A 628 4.47 24.78 24.07
CA ASP A 628 5.77 24.11 24.01
C ASP A 628 6.12 23.49 25.38
N PRO A 629 6.28 22.15 25.49
CA PRO A 629 6.68 21.50 26.74
C PRO A 629 8.02 21.98 27.31
N ALA A 630 8.89 22.60 26.50
CA ALA A 630 10.14 23.18 26.96
C ALA A 630 9.94 24.34 27.97
N GLN A 631 8.73 24.90 28.03
CA GLN A 631 8.36 25.98 28.97
C GLN A 631 7.96 25.46 30.35
N LEU A 632 7.78 24.13 30.51
CA LEU A 632 7.46 23.51 31.79
C LEU A 632 8.72 23.22 32.59
N ASP A 633 8.58 23.17 33.93
CA ASP A 633 9.63 22.62 34.79
C ASP A 633 9.91 21.15 34.43
N ALA A 634 11.11 20.67 34.78
CA ALA A 634 11.56 19.33 34.38
C ALA A 634 10.64 18.20 34.87
N ALA A 635 10.05 18.33 36.06
CA ALA A 635 9.18 17.31 36.63
C ALA A 635 7.82 17.28 35.92
N THR A 636 7.29 18.45 35.57
CA THR A 636 6.03 18.59 34.83
C THR A 636 6.19 18.18 33.37
N ARG A 637 7.28 18.58 32.70
CA ARG A 637 7.60 18.14 31.33
C ARG A 637 7.70 16.62 31.23
N ALA A 638 8.39 15.98 32.19
CA ALA A 638 8.50 14.53 32.24
C ALA A 638 7.15 13.81 32.39
N LYS A 639 6.11 14.47 32.93
CA LYS A 639 4.75 13.90 32.99
C LYS A 639 4.04 14.01 31.64
N ASP A 640 4.27 15.09 30.89
CA ASP A 640 3.66 15.34 29.58
C ASP A 640 4.29 14.48 28.47
N GLU A 641 5.59 14.20 28.56
CA GLU A 641 6.32 13.37 27.59
C GLU A 641 6.11 11.86 27.80
N ARG A 642 5.52 11.44 28.92
CA ARG A 642 5.25 10.02 29.21
C ARG A 642 4.32 9.42 28.15
N PRO A 643 4.66 8.26 27.56
CA PRO A 643 3.76 7.54 26.69
C PRO A 643 2.42 7.28 27.39
N ARG A 644 1.30 7.46 26.67
CA ARG A 644 -0.02 7.13 27.20
C ARG A 644 -0.12 5.61 27.30
N GLN A 645 -0.24 5.11 28.53
CA GLN A 645 -0.52 3.71 28.81
C GLN A 645 -1.91 3.56 29.42
N ARG A 646 -2.55 2.43 29.14
CA ARG A 646 -3.80 1.97 29.78
C ARG A 646 -3.62 0.50 30.13
N HIS A 647 -4.31 0.04 31.17
CA HIS A 647 -4.35 -1.39 31.46
C HIS A 647 -4.91 -2.14 30.25
N PRO A 648 -4.46 -3.39 30.00
CA PRO A 648 -5.07 -4.23 28.98
C PRO A 648 -6.58 -4.38 29.22
N ILE A 649 -7.36 -4.53 28.15
CA ILE A 649 -8.83 -4.54 28.22
C ILE A 649 -9.37 -5.60 29.19
N ALA A 650 -8.68 -6.74 29.30
CA ALA A 650 -9.01 -7.84 30.22
C ALA A 650 -8.99 -7.45 31.71
N HIS A 651 -8.28 -6.38 32.09
CA HIS A 651 -8.30 -5.88 33.47
C HIS A 651 -9.51 -4.99 33.77
N THR A 652 -10.20 -4.51 32.74
CA THR A 652 -11.31 -3.55 32.87
C THR A 652 -12.66 -4.17 32.49
N VAL A 653 -12.68 -5.17 31.60
CA VAL A 653 -13.90 -5.73 31.02
C VAL A 653 -14.03 -7.20 31.35
N CYS A 654 -15.19 -7.59 31.88
CA CYS A 654 -15.64 -8.99 32.01
C CYS A 654 -16.85 -9.21 31.10
N PHE A 655 -16.98 -10.41 30.53
CA PHE A 655 -18.13 -10.79 29.69
C PHE A 655 -19.13 -11.63 30.49
N ASP A 656 -20.42 -11.37 30.28
CA ASP A 656 -21.60 -12.06 30.84
C ASP A 656 -21.77 -12.01 32.38
N ARG A 657 -20.69 -12.13 33.15
CA ARG A 657 -20.69 -12.11 34.62
C ARG A 657 -19.38 -11.53 35.17
N TRP A 658 -19.39 -11.15 36.44
CA TRP A 658 -18.16 -10.78 37.14
C TRP A 658 -17.17 -11.94 37.17
N THR A 659 -15.95 -11.68 36.74
CA THR A 659 -14.79 -12.56 36.90
C THR A 659 -13.68 -11.73 37.50
N ASP A 660 -12.93 -12.26 38.47
CA ASP A 660 -11.82 -11.51 39.06
C ASP A 660 -10.81 -11.20 37.95
N PRO A 661 -10.53 -9.91 37.69
CA PRO A 661 -9.57 -9.53 36.66
C PRO A 661 -8.18 -10.06 37.05
N GLU A 662 -7.38 -10.46 36.05
CA GLU A 662 -5.98 -10.80 36.30
C GLU A 662 -5.29 -9.64 37.05
N PRO A 663 -4.44 -9.93 38.05
CA PRO A 663 -3.80 -8.89 38.84
C PRO A 663 -3.04 -7.93 37.93
N ALA A 664 -3.29 -6.63 38.07
CA ALA A 664 -2.63 -5.61 37.27
C ALA A 664 -1.10 -5.77 37.34
N PRO A 665 -0.37 -5.74 36.21
CA PRO A 665 1.08 -5.67 36.27
C PRO A 665 1.47 -4.46 37.11
N LYS A 666 2.38 -4.64 38.07
CA LYS A 666 2.89 -3.53 38.89
C LYS A 666 3.53 -2.50 37.94
N ALA A 667 2.96 -1.30 37.93
CA ALA A 667 3.38 -0.17 37.10
C ALA A 667 4.74 0.39 37.53
#